data_AF-A0A8T4DVA9-F1
#
_entry.id   AF-A0A8T4DVA9-F1
#
_cell.length_a   1.000
_cell.length_b   1.000
_cell.length_c   1.000
_cell.angle_alpha   90.00
_cell.angle_beta   90.00
_cell.angle_gamma   90.00
#
_symmetry.space_group_name_H-M   'P 1'
#
loop_
_entity.id
_entity.type
_entity.pdbx_description
1 polymer ?
#
loop_
_entity_poly.entity_id
_entity_poly.type
_entity_poly.pdbx_seq_one_letter_code
_entity_poly.pdbx_strand_id
1 'polypeptide(L)'
;MLEQLGRIIEKRPWFVVGVILLVTIGFSLFIPSLNFKTNFEDFAPDNEQVKANKRVSEYFGMSSQTMILYIQKEQDSSVMSVQALRDQYDLQKELTKIPEINETISIITFIAPVCQMEFNKTIENCTDEQIKTALYDLFEEQPSGKITLFQTDDPNEPIDYKRLFLSPRKREVDSTDIKNCYIEKDNTTITFSFEVYSLSDLSSSLKPPLSRVNTMEWYLYFENSLLPPEFSMGYQIAARIEPTSSRWEIGAGLLGNVQQLFQKIRNHELTSYKKTAYLWVRPPGQEIFFPLQLKTGNVTFDSSSNRVEIVVSRQELSTYGIALQYGSFELPTKLTNFSAGVRYYQSPVLHRPGGRIVINTSYLFNRLQRLQSRPLLGPFVLRAFSKLNIDMDEFSGLSETMAGMSFLPSTFSLATIQALWAQTDKAPDSGVSTTIFPIIPRLYDDLRVNALSFISTEYPQTKAAHASLCIVRLNLRGSDAEELARVNTKIINKITELDSQYTTISLEATGEGIVSTQINDVAMESMTIIGPAIFIIILGILFLAFRKPSYVFLPILVFAFSCVWLFGTMALLGISFNIIAVALLPLNIGLGVEYSVNILFNYRTELRRGRKPSEAIRISIKEVGIAIFLAWFTTFVAFLSFLSATLPPIRDFGLFLALGISYTFIITMTLLVALRFIIDQKRPPLHIKSKQQAFTMTTLMGRIARTLLRHEKKVFIVTILICLVMGTAVTQLKSGFSMNQFIPQDNPALQLFTKIGEDFPFSSQDQEYILIEGNVATVDLLQGLATTHENLNDDRYVARKSDGSTKTESIYTMIQQAVANNYSLVKLFNINETTRLPETDADVQKLYDYLFASPEYEMQMANLLHKEGNEYTATVLRVYVDLGSASDDMTQQFEQLQQELNDDLAEYGDAQAIVTGTLLITLSILKNMTESQILSTGICFILAAIMLTLIFRNPVLGLIAMIPVSISIIWVLGSMYFIGYSLNILTITVTSITIGVGIDYSCYITERFRFVADQTGDVTKAVTETISRTGSAILIAALCSMFGFGVLAFAPIPPQQQFGIITALTLVYAFIASILILPLILSRWALWRKRRKGYIIRPGAPKQMDGISTDNEYTGEQ
;
A
#
# COMPACT_ATOMS: atom_id res chain seq x y z
N MET A 1 3.58 -37.72 46.72
CA MET A 1 2.83 -36.47 46.46
C MET A 1 1.34 -36.72 46.20
N LEU A 2 0.91 -37.36 45.10
CA LEU A 2 -0.52 -37.62 44.80
C LEU A 2 -1.29 -38.35 45.92
N GLU A 3 -0.65 -39.29 46.63
CA GLU A 3 -1.29 -39.96 47.77
C GLU A 3 -1.51 -39.03 48.98
N GLN A 4 -0.66 -38.03 49.19
CA GLN A 4 -0.85 -37.00 50.21
C GLN A 4 -1.96 -36.03 49.81
N LEU A 5 -2.03 -35.65 48.53
CA LEU A 5 -3.11 -34.83 47.97
C LEU A 5 -4.48 -35.46 48.26
N GLY A 6 -4.62 -36.76 47.99
CA GLY A 6 -5.86 -37.49 48.28
C GLY A 6 -6.24 -37.46 49.77
N ARG A 7 -5.27 -37.55 50.69
CA ARG A 7 -5.53 -37.44 52.14
C ARG A 7 -5.93 -36.02 52.56
N ILE A 8 -5.37 -34.98 51.93
CA ILE A 8 -5.73 -33.59 52.21
C ILE A 8 -7.17 -33.32 51.77
N ILE A 9 -7.53 -33.76 50.56
CA ILE A 9 -8.89 -33.60 50.02
C ILE A 9 -9.91 -34.33 50.88
N GLU A 10 -9.59 -35.54 51.36
CA GLU A 10 -10.45 -36.27 52.30
C GLU A 10 -10.64 -35.53 53.63
N LYS A 11 -9.57 -34.97 54.21
CA LYS A 11 -9.62 -34.33 55.54
C LYS A 11 -10.20 -32.91 55.52
N ARG A 12 -9.93 -32.12 54.48
CA ARG A 12 -10.28 -30.69 54.41
C ARG A 12 -10.75 -30.28 53.00
N PRO A 13 -11.84 -30.85 52.47
CA PRO A 13 -12.27 -30.58 51.10
C PRO A 13 -12.71 -29.11 50.88
N TRP A 14 -13.41 -28.50 51.84
CA TRP A 14 -13.83 -27.09 51.76
C TRP A 14 -12.67 -26.10 51.75
N PHE A 15 -11.57 -26.41 52.43
CA PHE A 15 -10.36 -25.57 52.39
C PHE A 15 -9.76 -25.54 50.99
N VAL A 16 -9.68 -26.69 50.32
CA VAL A 16 -9.19 -26.79 48.94
C VAL A 16 -10.07 -25.97 47.99
N VAL A 17 -11.39 -26.09 48.12
CA VAL A 17 -12.35 -25.30 47.31
C VAL A 17 -12.15 -23.80 47.55
N GLY A 18 -12.02 -23.37 48.81
CA GLY A 18 -11.82 -21.96 49.17
C GLY A 18 -10.53 -21.36 48.60
N VAL A 19 -9.41 -22.10 48.64
CA VAL A 19 -8.14 -21.65 48.06
C VAL A 19 -8.25 -21.47 46.55
N ILE A 20 -8.84 -22.45 45.83
CA ILE A 20 -9.01 -22.34 44.37
C ILE A 20 -9.93 -21.17 44.01
N LEU A 21 -11.02 -20.96 44.74
CA LEU A 21 -11.92 -19.81 44.53
C LEU A 21 -11.18 -18.48 44.73
N LEU A 22 -10.38 -18.34 45.79
CA LEU A 22 -9.61 -17.13 46.06
C LEU A 22 -8.62 -16.82 44.94
N VAL A 23 -7.87 -17.82 44.48
CA VAL A 23 -6.93 -17.67 43.35
C VAL A 23 -7.70 -17.27 42.07
N THR A 24 -8.86 -17.87 41.84
CA THR A 24 -9.72 -17.55 40.68
C THR A 24 -10.20 -16.12 40.71
N ILE A 25 -10.63 -15.62 41.88
CA ILE A 25 -11.01 -14.22 42.06
C ILE A 25 -9.81 -13.31 41.74
N GLY A 26 -8.62 -13.65 42.24
CA GLY A 26 -7.38 -12.92 41.95
C GLY A 26 -7.12 -12.76 40.45
N PHE A 27 -7.14 -13.86 39.68
CA PHE A 27 -6.98 -13.81 38.22
C PHE A 27 -8.11 -13.05 37.51
N SER A 28 -9.35 -13.19 37.98
CA SER A 28 -10.51 -12.54 37.35
C SER A 28 -10.45 -11.01 37.37
N LEU A 29 -9.77 -10.42 38.38
CA LEU A 29 -9.62 -8.97 38.50
C LEU A 29 -8.76 -8.36 37.38
N PHE A 30 -7.92 -9.15 36.72
CA PHE A 30 -7.06 -8.69 35.61
C PHE A 30 -7.73 -8.83 34.24
N ILE A 31 -8.76 -9.68 34.10
CA ILE A 31 -9.42 -9.91 32.80
C ILE A 31 -9.93 -8.61 32.13
N PRO A 32 -10.47 -7.61 32.85
CA PRO A 32 -10.91 -6.36 32.21
C PRO A 32 -9.82 -5.56 31.50
N SER A 33 -8.52 -5.81 31.78
CA SER A 33 -7.41 -5.15 31.08
C SER A 33 -6.91 -5.94 29.86
N LEU A 34 -7.61 -7.01 29.47
CA LEU A 34 -7.25 -7.82 28.31
C LEU A 34 -7.71 -7.12 27.02
N ASN A 35 -6.75 -6.68 26.21
CA ASN A 35 -7.01 -6.03 24.93
C ASN A 35 -7.06 -7.04 23.79
N PHE A 36 -8.01 -6.87 22.87
CA PHE A 36 -8.08 -7.62 21.61
C PHE A 36 -7.33 -6.86 20.51
N LYS A 37 -6.31 -7.48 19.93
CA LYS A 37 -5.48 -6.84 18.90
C LYS A 37 -4.92 -7.89 17.94
N THR A 38 -5.06 -7.64 16.63
CA THR A 38 -4.45 -8.47 15.58
C THR A 38 -3.81 -7.56 14.54
N ASN A 39 -2.50 -7.34 14.62
CA ASN A 39 -1.76 -6.54 13.65
C ASN A 39 -0.83 -7.42 12.80
N PHE A 40 -0.60 -7.02 11.53
CA PHE A 40 0.34 -7.69 10.63
C PHE A 40 1.75 -7.78 11.23
N GLU A 41 2.23 -6.68 11.84
CA GLU A 41 3.55 -6.61 12.47
C GLU A 41 3.75 -7.61 13.63
N ASP A 42 2.68 -8.02 14.31
CA ASP A 42 2.80 -8.99 15.42
C ASP A 42 3.21 -10.37 14.89
N PHE A 43 2.96 -10.65 13.61
CA PHE A 43 3.37 -11.89 12.94
C PHE A 43 4.78 -11.80 12.34
N ALA A 44 5.41 -10.63 12.32
CA ALA A 44 6.72 -10.48 11.70
C ALA A 44 7.84 -11.08 12.58
N PRO A 45 8.83 -11.77 11.99
CA PRO A 45 9.99 -12.27 12.73
C PRO A 45 10.88 -11.11 13.21
N ASP A 46 11.67 -11.35 14.26
CA ASP A 46 12.63 -10.37 14.80
C ASP A 46 13.93 -10.37 13.97
N ASN A 47 13.88 -9.83 12.76
CA ASN A 47 15.04 -9.70 11.85
C ASN A 47 15.27 -8.23 11.43
N GLU A 48 16.43 -7.97 10.81
CA GLU A 48 16.82 -6.59 10.46
C GLU A 48 15.90 -5.96 9.41
N GLN A 49 15.39 -6.77 8.49
CA GLN A 49 14.44 -6.32 7.47
C GLN A 49 13.15 -5.76 8.10
N VAL A 50 12.55 -6.48 9.06
CA VAL A 50 11.35 -6.02 9.79
C VAL A 50 11.65 -4.78 10.63
N LYS A 51 12.83 -4.71 11.26
CA LYS A 51 13.27 -3.52 12.02
C LYS A 51 13.45 -2.31 11.12
N ALA A 52 14.05 -2.48 9.95
CA ALA A 52 14.19 -1.42 8.96
C ALA A 52 12.82 -0.87 8.54
N ASN A 53 11.80 -1.72 8.32
CA ASN A 53 10.45 -1.24 7.99
C ASN A 53 9.83 -0.41 9.12
N LYS A 54 10.05 -0.79 10.38
CA LYS A 54 9.63 0.02 11.53
C LYS A 54 10.36 1.37 11.56
N ARG A 55 11.67 1.39 11.33
CA ARG A 55 12.45 2.64 11.23
C ARG A 55 11.99 3.52 10.06
N VAL A 56 11.69 2.93 8.91
CA VAL A 56 11.08 3.63 7.75
C VAL A 56 9.77 4.32 8.15
N SER A 57 8.91 3.62 8.89
CA SER A 57 7.66 4.17 9.41
C SER A 57 7.87 5.28 10.45
N GLU A 58 8.86 5.12 11.34
CA GLU A 58 9.21 6.09 12.39
C GLU A 58 9.88 7.36 11.82
N TYR A 59 10.86 7.22 10.92
CA TYR A 59 11.67 8.32 10.39
C TYR A 59 10.93 9.20 9.39
N PHE A 60 10.15 8.58 8.51
CA PHE A 60 9.48 9.26 7.40
C PHE A 60 7.98 9.37 7.63
N GLY A 61 7.48 8.88 8.77
CA GLY A 61 6.08 9.03 9.17
C GLY A 61 5.08 8.38 8.22
N MET A 62 5.52 7.31 7.54
CA MET A 62 4.75 6.53 6.58
C MET A 62 3.69 5.61 7.21
N SER A 63 3.49 5.69 8.53
CA SER A 63 2.41 5.02 9.27
C SER A 63 1.01 5.59 9.02
N SER A 64 0.82 6.49 8.05
CA SER A 64 -0.54 6.96 7.72
C SER A 64 -1.33 5.80 7.11
N GLN A 65 -2.23 5.22 7.89
CA GLN A 65 -3.23 4.31 7.35
C GLN A 65 -3.93 4.99 6.18
N THR A 66 -3.95 4.29 5.06
CA THR A 66 -4.57 4.78 3.85
C THR A 66 -5.89 4.06 3.66
N MET A 67 -6.95 4.83 3.49
CA MET A 67 -8.25 4.35 3.06
C MET A 67 -8.39 4.66 1.58
N ILE A 68 -8.85 3.68 0.80
CA ILE A 68 -9.06 3.82 -0.64
C ILE A 68 -10.55 3.83 -0.88
N LEU A 69 -11.04 4.90 -1.50
CA LEU A 69 -12.40 5.02 -1.98
C LEU A 69 -12.42 4.70 -3.48
N TYR A 70 -13.22 3.72 -3.84
CA TYR A 70 -13.55 3.39 -5.21
C TYR A 70 -14.84 4.14 -5.57
N ILE A 71 -14.73 5.04 -6.53
CA ILE A 71 -15.81 5.90 -6.98
C ILE A 71 -16.29 5.35 -8.32
N GLN A 72 -17.50 4.80 -8.36
CA GLN A 72 -18.06 4.21 -9.57
C GLN A 72 -19.18 5.08 -10.13
N LYS A 73 -19.43 5.00 -11.44
CA LYS A 73 -20.64 5.58 -12.04
C LYS A 73 -21.91 4.84 -11.62
N GLU A 74 -22.99 5.58 -11.36
CA GLU A 74 -24.32 5.03 -11.03
C GLU A 74 -25.24 4.92 -12.27
N GLN A 75 -24.97 5.69 -13.34
CA GLN A 75 -25.74 5.74 -14.61
C GLN A 75 -24.85 5.42 -15.84
N ASP A 76 -25.38 5.54 -17.07
CA ASP A 76 -24.61 5.38 -18.33
C ASP A 76 -23.51 6.45 -18.53
N SER A 77 -23.38 7.43 -17.62
CA SER A 77 -22.40 8.52 -17.66
C SER A 77 -21.02 8.15 -17.09
N SER A 78 -19.94 8.72 -17.64
CA SER A 78 -18.57 8.57 -17.14
C SER A 78 -18.37 9.24 -15.77
N VAL A 79 -17.49 8.70 -14.91
CA VAL A 79 -17.05 9.38 -13.67
C VAL A 79 -16.26 10.67 -13.95
N MET A 80 -15.85 10.86 -15.21
CA MET A 80 -15.22 12.09 -15.71
C MET A 80 -16.24 13.13 -16.22
N SER A 81 -17.54 12.87 -16.08
CA SER A 81 -18.57 13.85 -16.41
C SER A 81 -18.51 15.06 -15.47
N VAL A 82 -18.93 16.23 -15.96
CA VAL A 82 -18.83 17.50 -15.21
C VAL A 82 -19.53 17.40 -13.85
N GLN A 83 -20.72 16.80 -13.78
CA GLN A 83 -21.43 16.64 -12.51
C GLN A 83 -20.71 15.66 -11.57
N ALA A 84 -20.23 14.51 -12.08
CA ALA A 84 -19.48 13.56 -11.27
C ALA A 84 -18.19 14.16 -10.70
N LEU A 85 -17.52 15.06 -11.43
CA LEU A 85 -16.33 15.78 -10.94
C LEU A 85 -16.69 16.80 -9.86
N ARG A 86 -17.86 17.45 -9.94
CA ARG A 86 -18.35 18.32 -8.86
C ARG A 86 -18.68 17.50 -7.60
N ASP A 87 -19.38 16.38 -7.77
CA ASP A 87 -19.71 15.47 -6.67
C ASP A 87 -18.42 14.94 -5.99
N GLN A 88 -17.39 14.58 -6.77
CA GLN A 88 -16.08 14.19 -6.24
C GLN A 88 -15.32 15.33 -5.53
N TYR A 89 -15.43 16.57 -6.01
CA TYR A 89 -14.84 17.73 -5.33
C TYR A 89 -15.53 18.01 -3.99
N ASP A 90 -16.87 17.92 -3.97
CA ASP A 90 -17.66 18.08 -2.74
C ASP A 90 -17.33 16.97 -1.74
N LEU A 91 -17.19 15.72 -2.20
CA LEU A 91 -16.70 14.61 -1.37
C LEU A 91 -15.35 14.92 -0.73
N GLN A 92 -14.37 15.38 -1.53
CA GLN A 92 -13.04 15.76 -1.03
C GLN A 92 -13.11 16.88 0.02
N LYS A 93 -13.96 17.88 -0.21
CA LYS A 93 -14.21 19.01 0.70
C LYS A 93 -14.89 18.60 2.00
N GLU A 94 -15.80 17.62 1.98
CA GLU A 94 -16.43 17.09 3.19
C GLU A 94 -15.47 16.19 3.99
N LEU A 95 -14.68 15.35 3.31
CA LEU A 95 -13.68 14.50 3.97
C LEU A 95 -12.58 15.31 4.65
N THR A 96 -12.08 16.37 4.02
CA THR A 96 -11.05 17.25 4.61
C THR A 96 -11.51 18.03 5.84
N LYS A 97 -12.82 18.10 6.14
CA LYS A 97 -13.33 18.66 7.41
C LYS A 97 -13.15 17.70 8.59
N ILE A 98 -12.89 16.43 8.34
CA ILE A 98 -12.65 15.42 9.38
C ILE A 98 -11.22 15.61 9.88
N PRO A 99 -11.01 16.00 11.16
CA PRO A 99 -9.68 16.36 11.66
C PRO A 99 -8.69 15.18 11.67
N GLU A 100 -9.19 13.95 11.69
CA GLU A 100 -8.36 12.74 11.59
C GLU A 100 -7.84 12.46 10.16
N ILE A 101 -8.37 13.14 9.13
CA ILE A 101 -7.91 13.03 7.75
C ILE A 101 -6.83 14.10 7.50
N ASN A 102 -5.62 13.65 7.14
CA ASN A 102 -4.51 14.54 6.80
C ASN A 102 -4.66 15.10 5.39
N GLU A 103 -4.94 14.20 4.43
CA GLU A 103 -4.89 14.50 3.02
C GLU A 103 -5.86 13.59 2.26
N THR A 104 -6.38 14.11 1.15
CA THR A 104 -7.18 13.36 0.19
C THR A 104 -6.61 13.60 -1.21
N ILE A 105 -6.30 12.52 -1.92
CA ILE A 105 -5.75 12.55 -3.27
C ILE A 105 -6.75 11.86 -4.18
N SER A 106 -7.32 12.58 -5.13
CA SER A 106 -8.26 12.04 -6.12
C SER A 106 -7.97 12.65 -7.48
N ILE A 107 -8.78 12.30 -8.49
CA ILE A 107 -8.68 12.94 -9.80
C ILE A 107 -8.84 14.47 -9.74
N ILE A 108 -9.60 14.95 -8.76
CA ILE A 108 -9.85 16.36 -8.52
C ILE A 108 -8.60 17.10 -8.03
N THR A 109 -7.71 16.41 -7.31
CA THR A 109 -6.42 16.96 -6.87
C THR A 109 -5.57 17.41 -8.07
N PHE A 110 -5.75 16.79 -9.25
CA PHE A 110 -5.03 17.16 -10.47
C PHE A 110 -5.80 18.16 -11.35
N ILE A 111 -7.13 18.06 -11.39
CA ILE A 111 -7.98 18.94 -12.22
C ILE A 111 -8.21 20.32 -11.58
N ALA A 112 -8.34 20.40 -10.26
CA ALA A 112 -8.61 21.66 -9.57
C ALA A 112 -7.50 22.70 -9.75
N PRO A 113 -6.19 22.34 -9.68
CA PRO A 113 -5.10 23.26 -10.03
C PRO A 113 -5.18 23.76 -11.47
N VAL A 114 -5.58 22.91 -12.44
CA VAL A 114 -5.79 23.33 -13.84
C VAL A 114 -6.91 24.36 -13.93
N CYS A 115 -8.06 24.11 -13.29
CA CYS A 115 -9.14 25.09 -13.22
C CYS A 115 -8.71 26.43 -12.58
N GLN A 116 -7.90 26.36 -11.53
CA GLN A 116 -7.39 27.54 -10.83
C GLN A 116 -6.37 28.31 -11.67
N MET A 117 -5.44 27.62 -12.34
CA MET A 117 -4.41 28.23 -13.18
C MET A 117 -5.01 28.83 -14.45
N GLU A 118 -5.93 28.11 -15.10
CA GLU A 118 -6.56 28.59 -16.31
C GLU A 118 -7.63 29.63 -16.02
N PHE A 119 -8.57 29.36 -15.11
CA PHE A 119 -9.78 30.19 -14.95
C PHE A 119 -9.83 31.04 -13.68
N ASN A 120 -8.84 30.93 -12.80
CA ASN A 120 -8.82 31.56 -11.47
C ASN A 120 -10.10 31.29 -10.67
N LYS A 121 -10.62 30.06 -10.80
CA LYS A 121 -11.87 29.60 -10.18
C LYS A 121 -11.66 28.20 -9.62
N THR A 122 -12.31 27.93 -8.50
CA THR A 122 -12.52 26.56 -8.04
C THR A 122 -13.45 25.81 -9.00
N ILE A 123 -13.34 24.48 -9.05
CA ILE A 123 -14.19 23.65 -9.92
C ILE A 123 -15.69 23.89 -9.68
N GLU A 124 -16.10 24.16 -8.44
CA GLU A 124 -17.46 24.53 -8.05
C GLU A 124 -17.96 25.79 -8.79
N ASN A 125 -17.08 26.77 -9.01
CA ASN A 125 -17.40 28.05 -9.65
C ASN A 125 -17.12 28.08 -11.17
N CYS A 126 -16.46 27.06 -11.71
CA CYS A 126 -16.27 26.92 -13.15
C CYS A 126 -17.60 26.61 -13.85
N THR A 127 -17.75 27.08 -15.08
CA THR A 127 -18.85 26.63 -15.96
C THR A 127 -18.55 25.26 -16.54
N ASP A 128 -19.56 24.55 -17.03
CA ASP A 128 -19.37 23.20 -17.58
C ASP A 128 -18.40 23.19 -18.77
N GLU A 129 -18.42 24.23 -19.61
CA GLU A 129 -17.47 24.38 -20.72
C GLU A 129 -16.04 24.64 -20.23
N GLN A 130 -15.86 25.36 -19.12
CA GLN A 130 -14.54 25.56 -18.52
C GLN A 130 -13.97 24.24 -17.96
N ILE A 131 -14.80 23.42 -17.32
CA ILE A 131 -14.37 22.10 -16.82
C ILE A 131 -14.02 21.18 -17.98
N LYS A 132 -14.83 21.14 -19.05
CA LYS A 132 -14.50 20.39 -20.27
C LYS A 132 -13.19 20.86 -20.91
N THR A 133 -12.95 22.16 -20.93
CA THR A 133 -11.70 22.74 -21.45
C THR A 133 -10.51 22.31 -20.61
N ALA A 134 -10.59 22.40 -19.27
CA ALA A 134 -9.55 21.92 -18.37
C ALA A 134 -9.25 20.43 -18.55
N LEU A 135 -10.27 19.59 -18.75
CA LEU A 135 -10.10 18.17 -19.04
C LEU A 135 -9.38 17.95 -20.38
N TYR A 136 -9.78 18.68 -21.42
CA TYR A 136 -9.14 18.62 -22.74
C TYR A 136 -7.66 19.02 -22.64
N ASP A 137 -7.36 20.14 -21.99
CA ASP A 137 -5.98 20.62 -21.88
C ASP A 137 -5.09 19.70 -21.02
N LEU A 138 -5.68 18.98 -20.06
CA LEU A 138 -4.96 18.03 -19.23
C LEU A 138 -4.75 16.66 -19.90
N PHE A 139 -5.76 16.11 -20.59
CA PHE A 139 -5.72 14.72 -21.08
C PHE A 139 -5.47 14.57 -22.58
N GLU A 140 -5.77 15.60 -23.39
CA GLU A 140 -5.54 15.54 -24.83
C GLU A 140 -4.07 15.87 -25.13
N GLU A 141 -3.43 15.04 -25.97
CA GLU A 141 -2.12 15.40 -26.52
C GLU A 141 -2.29 16.62 -27.41
N GLN A 142 -1.77 17.75 -26.96
CA GLN A 142 -1.73 18.96 -27.77
C GLN A 142 -0.86 18.70 -29.00
N PRO A 143 -1.22 19.23 -30.17
CA PRO A 143 -0.40 19.09 -31.37
C PRO A 143 0.99 19.66 -31.09
N SER A 144 1.96 18.77 -30.91
CA SER A 144 3.39 19.08 -30.86
C SER A 144 3.85 19.39 -32.27
N GLY A 145 3.48 20.58 -32.75
CA GLY A 145 3.67 20.87 -34.15
C GLY A 145 3.47 22.31 -34.51
N LYS A 146 4.20 22.69 -35.55
CA LYS A 146 3.99 23.88 -36.35
C LYS A 146 2.50 24.04 -36.69
N ILE A 147 1.84 25.01 -36.06
CA ILE A 147 0.44 25.34 -36.33
C ILE A 147 0.39 26.32 -37.50
N THR A 148 -0.48 26.04 -38.45
CA THR A 148 -0.80 26.95 -39.56
C THR A 148 -1.91 27.88 -39.09
N LEU A 149 -1.66 29.19 -39.09
CA LEU A 149 -2.59 30.16 -38.51
C LEU A 149 -3.74 30.52 -39.44
N PHE A 150 -3.48 30.60 -40.74
CA PHE A 150 -4.42 31.05 -41.76
C PHE A 150 -4.63 29.97 -42.83
N GLN A 151 -5.79 29.92 -43.49
CA GLN A 151 -5.95 29.05 -44.66
C GLN A 151 -5.08 29.57 -45.81
N THR A 152 -4.78 28.73 -46.80
CA THR A 152 -3.97 29.16 -47.96
C THR A 152 -4.66 30.29 -48.70
N ASP A 153 -3.91 31.38 -48.89
CA ASP A 153 -4.26 32.59 -49.64
C ASP A 153 -4.98 32.29 -50.98
N ASP A 154 -6.08 33.01 -51.28
CA ASP A 154 -6.77 32.94 -52.57
C ASP A 154 -6.02 33.83 -53.57
N PRO A 155 -5.40 33.26 -54.62
CA PRO A 155 -4.70 34.06 -55.63
C PRO A 155 -5.60 35.04 -56.40
N ASN A 156 -6.92 35.03 -56.17
CA ASN A 156 -7.89 35.97 -56.71
C ASN A 156 -8.42 37.00 -55.69
N GLU A 157 -7.88 37.05 -54.47
CA GLU A 157 -8.32 38.01 -53.44
C GLU A 157 -8.17 39.46 -53.96
N PRO A 158 -9.21 40.31 -53.82
CA PRO A 158 -9.13 41.71 -54.25
C PRO A 158 -8.15 42.48 -53.36
N ILE A 159 -6.90 42.57 -53.82
CA ILE A 159 -5.78 43.28 -53.20
C ILE A 159 -6.19 44.62 -52.56
N ASP A 160 -6.07 44.70 -51.24
CA ASP A 160 -6.58 45.80 -50.41
C ASP A 160 -5.49 46.85 -50.10
N TYR A 161 -4.93 47.50 -51.14
CA TYR A 161 -4.03 48.63 -50.93
C TYR A 161 -4.78 49.94 -50.72
N LYS A 162 -4.50 50.64 -49.61
CA LYS A 162 -4.70 52.10 -49.55
C LYS A 162 -3.69 52.79 -50.47
N ARG A 163 -4.18 53.43 -51.54
CA ARG A 163 -3.37 54.22 -52.49
C ARG A 163 -2.48 55.23 -51.78
N LEU A 164 -1.16 55.05 -51.89
CA LEU A 164 -0.18 56.05 -51.51
C LEU A 164 0.80 56.33 -52.66
N PHE A 165 0.68 57.53 -53.20
CA PHE A 165 1.55 58.28 -54.13
C PHE A 165 2.50 57.48 -55.05
N LEU A 166 2.01 57.31 -56.29
CA LEU A 166 2.67 57.26 -57.61
C LEU A 166 2.45 55.96 -58.40
N SER A 167 1.79 56.14 -59.55
CA SER A 167 1.54 55.22 -60.68
C SER A 167 0.24 54.39 -60.66
N PRO A 168 -0.68 54.60 -61.64
CA PRO A 168 -1.94 53.87 -61.76
C PRO A 168 -1.84 52.71 -62.78
N ARG A 169 -0.94 51.74 -62.59
CA ARG A 169 -0.87 50.58 -63.49
C ARG A 169 -0.71 49.24 -62.76
N LYS A 170 -1.75 48.41 -62.99
CA LYS A 170 -1.91 46.95 -62.78
C LYS A 170 -1.64 46.39 -61.38
N ARG A 171 -2.62 45.60 -60.95
CA ARG A 171 -2.65 44.75 -59.77
C ARG A 171 -1.71 43.56 -60.02
N GLU A 172 -0.62 43.47 -59.28
CA GLU A 172 0.25 42.28 -59.22
C GLU A 172 0.56 42.02 -57.75
N VAL A 173 0.62 40.75 -57.37
CA VAL A 173 1.03 40.26 -56.04
C VAL A 173 2.47 40.71 -55.80
N ASP A 174 2.74 41.37 -54.66
CA ASP A 174 4.10 41.73 -54.28
C ASP A 174 4.83 40.48 -53.76
N SER A 175 6.10 40.35 -54.11
CA SER A 175 7.00 39.31 -53.61
C SER A 175 6.98 39.14 -52.08
N THR A 176 6.67 40.22 -51.35
CA THR A 176 6.68 40.26 -49.89
C THR A 176 5.32 40.02 -49.22
N ASP A 177 4.25 39.84 -50.00
CA ASP A 177 2.89 39.57 -49.49
C ASP A 177 2.83 38.22 -48.76
N ILE A 178 2.01 38.13 -47.71
CA ILE A 178 1.95 36.97 -46.82
C ILE A 178 1.00 35.93 -47.40
N LYS A 179 1.53 34.77 -47.76
CA LYS A 179 0.77 33.60 -48.18
C LYS A 179 0.22 32.80 -47.00
N ASN A 180 1.01 32.67 -45.93
CA ASN A 180 0.58 32.03 -44.69
C ASN A 180 1.51 32.40 -43.52
N CYS A 181 1.06 32.14 -42.30
CA CYS A 181 1.86 32.25 -41.09
C CYS A 181 1.85 30.95 -40.30
N TYR A 182 2.99 30.68 -39.67
CA TYR A 182 3.17 29.52 -38.83
C TYR A 182 3.73 29.92 -37.47
N ILE A 183 3.31 29.20 -36.44
CA ILE A 183 3.95 29.26 -35.14
C ILE A 183 4.41 27.86 -34.80
N GLU A 184 5.68 27.75 -34.42
CA GLU A 184 6.30 26.53 -33.99
C GLU A 184 6.92 26.76 -32.61
N LYS A 185 6.76 25.77 -31.72
CA LYS A 185 7.33 25.79 -30.38
C LYS A 185 8.30 24.62 -30.25
N ASP A 186 9.51 24.94 -29.81
CA ASP A 186 10.47 23.97 -29.28
C ASP A 186 10.57 24.17 -27.75
N ASN A 187 11.34 23.30 -27.07
CA ASN A 187 11.52 23.32 -25.62
C ASN A 187 11.96 24.69 -25.08
N THR A 188 12.84 25.39 -25.80
CA THR A 188 13.48 26.64 -25.35
C THR A 188 13.12 27.87 -26.17
N THR A 189 12.60 27.69 -27.39
CA THR A 189 12.34 28.79 -28.33
C THR A 189 10.94 28.71 -28.94
N ILE A 190 10.43 29.87 -29.35
CA ILE A 190 9.22 29.97 -30.18
C ILE A 190 9.63 30.63 -31.49
N THR A 191 9.24 29.99 -32.59
CA THR A 191 9.51 30.43 -33.95
C THR A 191 8.22 30.93 -34.59
N PHE A 192 8.25 32.18 -35.03
CA PHE A 192 7.17 32.79 -35.80
C PHE A 192 7.61 32.94 -37.25
N SER A 193 6.94 32.24 -38.17
CA SER A 193 7.31 32.21 -39.58
C SER A 193 6.24 32.86 -40.45
N PHE A 194 6.66 33.74 -41.35
CA PHE A 194 5.84 34.34 -42.40
C PHE A 194 6.26 33.74 -43.73
N GLU A 195 5.38 32.97 -44.38
CA GLU A 195 5.59 32.49 -45.75
C GLU A 195 5.13 33.55 -46.74
N VAL A 196 6.03 33.97 -47.61
CA VAL A 196 5.79 35.02 -48.60
C VAL A 196 6.00 34.48 -50.03
N TYR A 197 5.60 35.23 -51.05
CA TYR A 197 5.67 34.77 -52.43
C TYR A 197 7.12 34.64 -52.97
N SER A 198 8.04 35.56 -52.63
CA SER A 198 9.47 35.47 -52.99
C SER A 198 10.37 36.33 -52.10
N LEU A 199 11.51 35.77 -51.64
CA LEU A 199 12.54 36.51 -50.89
C LEU A 199 13.83 36.79 -51.69
N SER A 200 13.87 36.46 -52.99
CA SER A 200 15.07 36.56 -53.82
C SER A 200 15.74 37.94 -53.76
N ASP A 201 14.93 39.00 -53.79
CA ASP A 201 15.40 40.38 -53.93
C ASP A 201 15.91 40.95 -52.59
N LEU A 202 15.37 40.45 -51.48
CA LEU A 202 15.68 40.89 -50.12
C LEU A 202 16.86 40.13 -49.49
N SER A 203 17.05 38.87 -49.86
CA SER A 203 18.15 38.02 -49.36
C SER A 203 19.55 38.58 -49.69
N SER A 204 19.69 39.33 -50.79
CA SER A 204 20.98 39.81 -51.30
C SER A 204 21.34 41.24 -50.90
N SER A 205 20.36 42.12 -50.64
CA SER A 205 20.61 43.56 -50.40
C SER A 205 20.03 44.12 -49.09
N LEU A 206 19.15 43.38 -48.40
CA LEU A 206 18.38 43.81 -47.22
C LEU A 206 17.68 45.18 -47.36
N LYS A 207 17.56 45.69 -48.59
CA LYS A 207 16.97 47.01 -48.87
C LYS A 207 15.50 46.83 -49.23
N PRO A 208 14.56 47.61 -48.63
CA PRO A 208 13.15 47.53 -48.99
C PRO A 208 12.95 47.75 -50.51
N PRO A 209 12.06 46.97 -51.17
CA PRO A 209 11.84 47.05 -52.62
C PRO A 209 11.29 48.41 -53.07
N LEU A 210 10.60 49.12 -52.18
CA LEU A 210 10.08 50.48 -52.41
C LEU A 210 11.16 51.54 -52.20
N SER A 211 11.55 52.24 -53.28
CA SER A 211 12.63 53.27 -53.30
C SER A 211 12.48 54.43 -52.30
N ARG A 212 11.29 54.63 -51.71
CA ARG A 212 10.97 55.71 -50.75
C ARG A 212 10.73 55.20 -49.32
N VAL A 213 10.79 53.89 -49.10
CA VAL A 213 10.59 53.24 -47.81
C VAL A 213 11.94 52.89 -47.22
N ASN A 214 12.15 53.25 -45.95
CA ASN A 214 13.42 52.97 -45.24
C ASN A 214 13.27 51.94 -44.14
N THR A 215 12.04 51.62 -43.73
CA THR A 215 11.78 50.65 -42.69
C THR A 215 10.51 49.90 -43.07
N MET A 216 10.61 48.58 -43.02
CA MET A 216 9.55 47.65 -43.36
C MET A 216 9.52 46.58 -42.28
N GLU A 217 8.33 46.10 -41.93
CA GLU A 217 8.20 44.95 -41.05
C GLU A 217 7.05 44.02 -41.45
N TRP A 218 7.32 42.72 -41.31
CA TRP A 218 6.28 41.69 -41.20
C TRP A 218 5.91 41.58 -39.75
N TYR A 219 4.62 41.57 -39.46
CA TYR A 219 4.14 41.47 -38.09
C TYR A 219 3.03 40.46 -37.94
N LEU A 220 3.00 39.84 -36.78
CA LEU A 220 1.93 38.97 -36.31
C LEU A 220 1.42 39.53 -34.99
N TYR A 221 0.20 40.01 -35.00
CA TYR A 221 -0.57 40.37 -33.81
C TYR A 221 -1.26 39.14 -33.23
N PHE A 222 -1.31 39.08 -31.91
CA PHE A 222 -2.03 38.08 -31.14
C PHE A 222 -2.35 38.63 -29.76
N GLU A 223 -3.36 38.08 -29.11
CA GLU A 223 -3.69 38.39 -27.73
C GLU A 223 -3.24 37.23 -26.84
N ASN A 224 -2.60 37.56 -25.72
CA ASN A 224 -2.47 36.59 -24.63
C ASN A 224 -3.73 36.69 -23.78
N SER A 225 -4.56 35.65 -23.84
CA SER A 225 -5.73 35.51 -22.98
C SER A 225 -5.27 35.14 -21.56
N LEU A 226 -4.70 36.11 -20.84
CA LEU A 226 -4.43 36.02 -19.40
C LEU A 226 -5.73 36.15 -18.62
N LEU A 227 -5.84 35.43 -17.52
CA LEU A 227 -7.01 35.46 -16.64
C LEU A 227 -6.64 36.09 -15.28
N PRO A 228 -7.40 37.09 -14.78
CA PRO A 228 -8.66 37.65 -15.31
C PRO A 228 -8.55 38.37 -16.66
N PRO A 229 -9.63 38.44 -17.49
CA PRO A 229 -9.60 39.01 -18.84
C PRO A 229 -9.19 40.49 -18.88
N GLU A 230 -9.36 41.18 -17.74
CA GLU A 230 -8.92 42.56 -17.51
C GLU A 230 -7.41 42.75 -17.68
N PHE A 231 -6.64 41.66 -17.61
CA PHE A 231 -5.18 41.65 -17.81
C PHE A 231 -4.77 41.11 -19.19
N SER A 232 -5.72 40.85 -20.09
CA SER A 232 -5.39 40.42 -21.44
C SER A 232 -4.51 41.47 -22.12
N MET A 233 -3.31 41.05 -22.52
CA MET A 233 -2.36 41.92 -23.20
C MET A 233 -2.37 41.62 -24.69
N GLY A 234 -2.39 42.69 -25.48
CA GLY A 234 -2.21 42.58 -26.93
C GLY A 234 -0.73 42.59 -27.27
N TYR A 235 -0.29 41.68 -28.11
CA TYR A 235 1.09 41.59 -28.55
C TYR A 235 1.16 41.65 -30.07
N GLN A 236 2.23 42.23 -30.58
CA GLN A 236 2.55 42.15 -31.99
C GLN A 236 4.05 41.86 -32.15
N ILE A 237 4.39 40.65 -32.55
CA ILE A 237 5.77 40.30 -32.84
C ILE A 237 6.09 40.68 -34.29
N ALA A 238 7.25 41.31 -34.52
CA ALA A 238 7.59 41.89 -35.81
C ALA A 238 9.05 41.64 -36.21
N ALA A 239 9.23 41.20 -37.46
CA ALA A 239 10.53 41.11 -38.14
C ALA A 239 10.76 42.41 -38.88
N ARG A 240 11.61 43.29 -38.33
CA ARG A 240 11.85 44.63 -38.89
C ARG A 240 13.18 44.69 -39.64
N ILE A 241 13.12 45.23 -40.84
CA ILE A 241 14.29 45.70 -41.59
C ILE A 241 14.41 47.20 -41.38
N GLU A 242 15.53 47.64 -40.82
CA GLU A 242 15.77 49.06 -40.56
C GLU A 242 17.24 49.46 -40.81
N PRO A 243 17.53 50.76 -41.05
CA PRO A 243 18.89 51.23 -41.18
C PRO A 243 19.65 51.06 -39.87
N THR A 244 20.92 50.66 -39.96
CA THR A 244 21.78 50.39 -38.79
C THR A 244 21.98 51.64 -37.93
N SER A 245 22.08 52.82 -38.55
CA SER A 245 22.36 54.08 -37.88
C SER A 245 21.20 55.09 -38.01
N SER A 246 20.96 55.87 -36.96
CA SER A 246 20.05 57.02 -37.00
C SER A 246 20.71 58.20 -37.73
N ARG A 247 19.94 58.95 -38.55
CA ARG A 247 20.44 60.18 -39.20
C ARG A 247 20.37 61.40 -38.28
N TRP A 248 19.49 61.37 -37.29
CA TRP A 248 19.25 62.50 -36.41
C TRP A 248 18.68 62.04 -35.06
N GLU A 249 19.26 62.53 -33.97
CA GLU A 249 18.81 62.32 -32.58
C GLU A 249 18.32 63.64 -31.97
N ILE A 250 17.01 63.77 -31.79
CA ILE A 250 16.39 64.93 -31.14
C ILE A 250 16.75 64.89 -29.64
N GLY A 251 17.52 65.88 -29.18
CA GLY A 251 18.03 65.96 -27.80
C GLY A 251 19.56 65.95 -27.71
N ALA A 252 20.26 65.47 -28.73
CA ALA A 252 21.73 65.44 -28.79
C ALA A 252 22.40 66.79 -29.17
N GLY A 253 21.61 67.86 -29.31
CA GLY A 253 22.08 69.18 -29.77
C GLY A 253 22.34 69.26 -31.28
N LEU A 254 22.33 70.47 -31.84
CA LEU A 254 22.46 70.70 -33.29
C LEU A 254 23.89 70.36 -33.78
N LEU A 255 24.91 70.75 -33.01
CA LEU A 255 26.33 70.48 -33.33
C LEU A 255 26.66 68.98 -33.25
N GLY A 256 26.13 68.28 -32.24
CA GLY A 256 26.33 66.84 -32.03
C GLY A 256 25.71 66.00 -33.15
N ASN A 257 24.50 66.35 -33.59
CA ASN A 257 23.85 65.68 -34.72
C ASN A 257 24.59 65.84 -36.04
N VAL A 258 25.10 67.04 -36.33
CA VAL A 258 25.85 67.29 -37.57
C VAL A 258 27.18 66.54 -37.57
N GLN A 259 27.92 66.51 -36.45
CA GLN A 259 29.15 65.72 -36.33
C GLN A 259 28.91 64.23 -36.52
N GLN A 260 27.92 63.66 -35.84
CA GLN A 260 27.56 62.25 -35.98
C GLN A 260 27.12 61.90 -37.41
N LEU A 261 26.37 62.78 -38.08
CA LEU A 261 25.94 62.57 -39.46
C LEU A 261 27.14 62.53 -40.42
N PHE A 262 28.10 63.46 -40.30
CA PHE A 262 29.33 63.44 -41.11
C PHE A 262 30.18 62.19 -40.86
N GLN A 263 30.30 61.77 -39.59
CA GLN A 263 31.03 60.56 -39.21
C GLN A 263 30.40 59.29 -39.83
N LYS A 264 29.07 59.19 -39.79
CA LYS A 264 28.30 58.08 -40.38
C LYS A 264 28.35 58.06 -41.91
N ILE A 265 28.35 59.23 -42.56
CA ILE A 265 28.57 59.35 -44.02
C ILE A 265 29.94 58.79 -44.38
N ARG A 266 30.99 59.19 -43.66
CA ARG A 266 32.38 58.76 -43.90
C ARG A 266 32.55 57.25 -43.76
N ASN A 267 31.88 56.65 -42.77
CA ASN A 267 31.97 55.22 -42.48
C ASN A 267 31.03 54.34 -43.34
N HIS A 268 30.30 54.90 -44.32
CA HIS A 268 29.30 54.18 -45.15
C HIS A 268 28.17 53.51 -44.33
N GLU A 269 27.91 53.98 -43.10
CA GLU A 269 26.92 53.41 -42.17
C GLU A 269 25.47 53.84 -42.49
N LEU A 270 25.28 54.74 -43.47
CA LEU A 270 23.96 55.27 -43.85
C LEU A 270 23.20 54.41 -44.88
N THR A 271 23.88 53.45 -45.50
CA THR A 271 23.31 52.54 -46.50
C THR A 271 23.22 51.10 -46.01
N SER A 272 23.68 50.80 -44.79
CA SER A 272 23.59 49.47 -44.20
C SER A 272 22.26 49.27 -43.48
N TYR A 273 21.68 48.09 -43.67
CA TYR A 273 20.45 47.65 -43.03
C TYR A 273 20.74 46.50 -42.07
N LYS A 274 19.94 46.43 -41.01
CA LYS A 274 19.95 45.31 -40.07
C LYS A 274 18.54 44.72 -39.96
N LYS A 275 18.50 43.44 -39.61
CA LYS A 275 17.29 42.73 -39.25
C LYS A 275 17.17 42.74 -37.73
N THR A 276 16.00 43.11 -37.22
CA THR A 276 15.77 43.21 -35.78
C THR A 276 14.39 42.66 -35.45
N ALA A 277 14.30 41.82 -34.42
CA ALA A 277 13.02 41.36 -33.88
C ALA A 277 12.50 42.37 -32.84
N TYR A 278 11.22 42.72 -32.96
CA TYR A 278 10.51 43.58 -32.02
C TYR A 278 9.27 42.87 -31.48
N LEU A 279 9.00 43.04 -30.20
CA LEU A 279 7.73 42.70 -29.57
C LEU A 279 7.00 44.00 -29.21
N TRP A 280 5.91 44.29 -29.90
CA TRP A 280 5.03 45.39 -29.58
C TRP A 280 4.05 44.95 -28.50
N VAL A 281 4.06 45.61 -27.34
CA VAL A 281 3.17 45.29 -26.22
C VAL A 281 2.11 46.38 -26.08
N ARG A 282 0.84 45.99 -26.01
CA ARG A 282 -0.31 46.85 -25.67
C ARG A 282 -0.72 46.55 -24.23
N PRO A 283 -0.42 47.45 -23.27
CA PRO A 283 -0.87 47.31 -21.89
C PRO A 283 -2.40 47.26 -21.80
N PRO A 284 -2.97 46.63 -20.76
CA PRO A 284 -4.42 46.57 -20.58
C PRO A 284 -5.04 47.98 -20.47
N GLY A 285 -6.16 48.19 -21.17
CA GLY A 285 -6.89 49.46 -21.13
C GLY A 285 -6.25 50.62 -21.92
N GLN A 286 -5.17 50.39 -22.67
CA GLN A 286 -4.51 51.41 -23.51
C GLN A 286 -4.65 51.08 -25.00
N GLU A 287 -4.77 52.10 -25.85
CA GLU A 287 -4.81 51.93 -27.32
C GLU A 287 -3.42 51.91 -27.97
N ILE A 288 -2.36 52.29 -27.24
CA ILE A 288 -1.01 52.49 -27.80
C ILE A 288 -0.13 51.25 -27.56
N PHE A 289 0.52 50.77 -28.63
CA PHE A 289 1.53 49.69 -28.56
C PHE A 289 2.97 50.23 -28.39
N PHE A 290 3.79 49.49 -27.64
CA PHE A 290 5.22 49.82 -27.41
C PHE A 290 6.15 48.76 -27.96
N PRO A 291 7.08 49.10 -28.86
CA PRO A 291 8.05 48.18 -29.43
C PRO A 291 9.21 47.97 -28.46
N LEU A 292 9.37 46.74 -28.02
CA LEU A 292 10.51 46.26 -27.25
C LEU A 292 11.42 45.49 -28.20
N GLN A 293 12.69 45.86 -28.27
CA GLN A 293 13.65 45.09 -29.05
C GLN A 293 13.99 43.80 -28.30
N LEU A 294 13.75 42.65 -28.92
CA LEU A 294 14.08 41.34 -28.35
C LEU A 294 15.60 41.13 -28.41
N LYS A 295 16.21 40.77 -27.28
CA LYS A 295 17.65 40.52 -27.14
C LYS A 295 18.05 39.16 -27.70
N THR A 296 17.20 38.15 -27.52
CA THR A 296 17.38 36.79 -28.05
C THR A 296 16.71 36.58 -29.41
N GLY A 297 15.88 37.54 -29.84
CA GLY A 297 15.14 37.47 -31.10
C GLY A 297 16.03 37.57 -32.34
N ASN A 298 16.24 36.44 -33.01
CA ASN A 298 16.98 36.36 -34.27
C ASN A 298 16.02 36.34 -35.46
N VAL A 299 16.33 37.13 -36.51
CA VAL A 299 15.51 37.21 -37.73
C VAL A 299 16.27 36.60 -38.91
N THR A 300 15.73 35.55 -39.49
CA THR A 300 16.29 34.82 -40.64
C THR A 300 15.37 34.92 -41.85
N PHE A 301 15.96 35.07 -43.04
CA PHE A 301 15.24 35.04 -44.31
C PHE A 301 15.70 33.80 -45.06
N ASP A 302 14.85 32.79 -45.12
CA ASP A 302 15.11 31.57 -45.87
C ASP A 302 14.57 31.71 -47.30
N SER A 303 15.48 31.98 -48.23
CA SER A 303 15.17 32.10 -49.65
C SER A 303 14.77 30.78 -50.33
N SER A 304 15.04 29.61 -49.71
CA SER A 304 14.68 28.32 -50.28
C SER A 304 13.21 27.95 -50.05
N SER A 305 12.67 28.38 -48.89
CA SER A 305 11.27 28.18 -48.52
C SER A 305 10.43 29.46 -48.59
N ASN A 306 11.03 30.59 -49.00
CA ASN A 306 10.45 31.93 -48.97
C ASN A 306 9.84 32.30 -47.61
N ARG A 307 10.59 32.07 -46.53
CA ARG A 307 10.13 32.35 -45.15
C ARG A 307 10.95 33.43 -44.46
N VAL A 308 10.23 34.33 -43.80
CA VAL A 308 10.79 35.23 -42.80
C VAL A 308 10.51 34.64 -41.43
N GLU A 309 11.54 34.35 -40.66
CA GLU A 309 11.39 33.70 -39.36
C GLU A 309 11.94 34.56 -38.23
N ILE A 310 11.22 34.56 -37.11
CA ILE A 310 11.63 35.17 -35.85
C ILE A 310 11.77 34.04 -34.83
N VAL A 311 13.00 33.75 -34.42
CA VAL A 311 13.29 32.78 -33.37
C VAL A 311 13.61 33.55 -32.09
N VAL A 312 12.84 33.32 -31.02
CA VAL A 312 13.01 34.02 -29.73
C VAL A 312 12.96 33.03 -28.57
N SER A 313 13.75 33.28 -27.52
CA SER A 313 13.75 32.46 -26.31
C SER A 313 12.44 32.60 -25.53
N ARG A 314 11.88 31.48 -25.06
CA ARG A 314 10.71 31.46 -24.17
C ARG A 314 10.96 32.24 -22.88
N GLN A 315 12.16 32.13 -22.32
CA GLN A 315 12.54 32.85 -21.11
C GLN A 315 12.52 34.36 -21.30
N GLU A 316 12.80 34.87 -22.50
CA GLU A 316 12.67 36.30 -22.76
C GLU A 316 11.19 36.71 -22.90
N LEU A 317 10.40 35.92 -23.62
CA LEU A 317 8.96 36.17 -23.77
C LEU A 317 8.21 36.14 -22.42
N SER A 318 8.61 35.27 -21.49
CA SER A 318 8.02 35.20 -20.14
C SER A 318 8.19 36.49 -19.35
N THR A 319 9.31 37.20 -19.51
CA THR A 319 9.52 38.52 -18.88
C THR A 319 8.55 39.59 -19.36
N TYR A 320 7.92 39.39 -20.53
CA TYR A 320 6.95 40.29 -21.13
C TYR A 320 5.50 39.83 -20.96
N GLY A 321 5.27 38.78 -20.15
CA GLY A 321 3.92 38.28 -19.85
C GLY A 321 3.36 37.27 -20.85
N ILE A 322 4.19 36.72 -21.75
CA ILE A 322 3.82 35.58 -22.60
C ILE A 322 4.42 34.32 -21.97
N ALA A 323 3.59 33.41 -21.46
CA ALA A 323 4.03 32.26 -20.66
C ALA A 323 4.79 32.69 -19.40
N LEU A 324 4.10 33.47 -18.55
CA LEU A 324 4.65 34.10 -17.36
C LEU A 324 5.23 33.06 -16.38
N GLN A 325 6.41 33.34 -15.83
CA GLN A 325 7.11 32.46 -14.89
C GLN A 325 7.15 33.07 -13.48
N TYR A 326 6.78 32.28 -12.47
CA TYR A 326 6.87 32.60 -11.04
C TYR A 326 7.73 31.55 -10.34
N GLY A 327 8.99 31.88 -10.06
CA GLY A 327 9.94 30.92 -9.49
C GLY A 327 10.17 29.75 -10.45
N SER A 328 9.80 28.55 -10.02
CA SER A 328 9.82 27.27 -10.75
C SER A 328 8.60 27.04 -11.65
N PHE A 329 7.53 27.82 -11.50
CA PHE A 329 6.25 27.59 -12.17
C PHE A 329 6.08 28.46 -13.41
N GLU A 330 5.64 27.87 -14.51
CA GLU A 330 5.17 28.58 -15.71
C GLU A 330 3.64 28.52 -15.74
N LEU A 331 2.97 29.64 -16.00
CA LEU A 331 1.52 29.67 -16.16
C LEU A 331 1.12 29.29 -17.59
N PRO A 332 0.03 28.53 -17.77
CA PRO A 332 -0.50 28.25 -19.09
C PRO A 332 -0.87 29.55 -19.81
N THR A 333 -0.62 29.61 -21.11
CA THR A 333 -0.90 30.77 -21.93
C THR A 333 -1.59 30.33 -23.21
N LYS A 334 -2.74 30.94 -23.53
CA LYS A 334 -3.47 30.68 -24.77
C LYS A 334 -3.36 31.93 -25.64
N LEU A 335 -2.59 31.82 -26.72
CA LEU A 335 -2.48 32.88 -27.71
C LEU A 335 -3.62 32.76 -28.70
N THR A 336 -4.36 33.85 -28.90
CA THR A 336 -5.59 33.89 -29.71
C THR A 336 -5.64 35.15 -30.57
N ASN A 337 -6.67 35.26 -31.42
CA ASN A 337 -6.96 36.45 -32.25
C ASN A 337 -5.78 36.84 -33.14
N PHE A 338 -5.22 35.86 -33.86
CA PHE A 338 -4.07 36.09 -34.71
C PHE A 338 -4.41 36.96 -35.91
N SER A 339 -3.63 38.00 -36.17
CA SER A 339 -3.69 38.73 -37.44
C SER A 339 -2.28 39.07 -37.90
N ALA A 340 -1.99 38.84 -39.18
CA ALA A 340 -0.68 39.15 -39.74
C ALA A 340 -0.78 40.20 -40.84
N GLY A 341 0.31 40.91 -41.06
CA GLY A 341 0.37 41.89 -42.12
C GLY A 341 1.78 42.39 -42.38
N VAL A 342 1.88 43.18 -43.44
CA VAL A 342 3.10 43.86 -43.84
C VAL A 342 2.87 45.35 -43.78
N ARG A 343 3.81 46.09 -43.19
CA ARG A 343 3.70 47.55 -43.10
C ARG A 343 5.03 48.25 -43.30
N TYR A 344 4.97 49.47 -43.80
CA TYR A 344 6.12 50.35 -43.94
C TYR A 344 5.97 51.64 -43.16
N TYR A 345 7.09 52.16 -42.68
CA TYR A 345 7.14 53.44 -41.99
C TYR A 345 7.24 54.60 -43.00
N GLN A 346 6.31 55.55 -42.90
CA GLN A 346 6.32 56.77 -43.70
C GLN A 346 6.80 57.95 -42.85
N SER A 347 7.99 58.48 -43.14
CA SER A 347 8.54 59.61 -42.40
C SER A 347 7.70 60.88 -42.60
N PRO A 348 7.22 61.55 -41.52
CA PRO A 348 6.36 62.72 -41.65
C PRO A 348 7.08 64.01 -42.07
N VAL A 349 8.41 64.08 -41.97
CA VAL A 349 9.14 65.38 -42.01
C VAL A 349 9.99 65.60 -43.26
N LEU A 350 10.37 64.58 -44.03
CA LEU A 350 11.03 64.76 -45.32
C LEU A 350 10.77 63.52 -46.18
N HIS A 351 10.10 63.68 -47.32
CA HIS A 351 9.79 62.61 -48.29
C HIS A 351 11.04 62.07 -49.03
N ARG A 352 12.23 62.07 -48.38
CA ARG A 352 13.51 61.63 -48.95
C ARG A 352 13.92 60.28 -48.34
N PRO A 353 14.46 59.34 -49.14
CA PRO A 353 14.94 58.06 -48.63
C PRO A 353 16.14 58.21 -47.68
N GLY A 354 16.04 57.55 -46.54
CA GLY A 354 17.13 57.08 -45.68
C GLY A 354 17.25 57.63 -44.26
N GLY A 355 16.24 58.27 -43.65
CA GLY A 355 16.43 58.89 -42.31
C GLY A 355 15.64 58.26 -41.17
N ARG A 356 16.28 57.45 -40.32
CA ARG A 356 15.78 57.10 -38.98
C ARG A 356 16.01 58.29 -38.03
N ILE A 357 14.92 58.91 -37.56
CA ILE A 357 14.95 59.95 -36.52
C ILE A 357 14.63 59.29 -35.18
N VAL A 358 15.44 59.56 -34.18
CA VAL A 358 15.26 59.06 -32.82
C VAL A 358 15.26 60.25 -31.87
N ILE A 359 14.58 60.14 -30.73
CA ILE A 359 14.43 61.18 -29.73
C ILE A 359 15.00 60.68 -28.41
N ASN A 360 15.85 61.45 -27.75
CA ASN A 360 16.34 61.09 -26.43
C ASN A 360 15.18 61.12 -25.42
N THR A 361 14.93 60.01 -24.73
CA THR A 361 13.76 59.86 -23.84
C THR A 361 13.81 60.81 -22.65
N SER A 362 14.97 60.96 -22.01
CA SER A 362 15.17 61.90 -20.90
C SER A 362 14.94 63.37 -21.31
N TYR A 363 15.20 63.70 -22.59
CA TYR A 363 14.94 65.01 -23.16
C TYR A 363 13.45 65.22 -23.48
N LEU A 364 12.80 64.21 -24.06
CA LEU A 364 11.39 64.22 -24.47
C LEU A 364 10.48 64.57 -23.28
N PHE A 365 10.52 63.77 -22.21
CA PHE A 365 9.60 63.90 -21.08
C PHE A 365 9.82 65.19 -20.28
N ASN A 366 11.09 65.52 -19.97
CA ASN A 366 11.42 66.75 -19.22
C ASN A 366 11.07 68.06 -19.95
N ARG A 367 11.10 68.09 -21.29
CA ARG A 367 10.74 69.28 -22.09
C ARG A 367 9.24 69.36 -22.35
N LEU A 368 8.57 68.24 -22.64
CA LEU A 368 7.13 68.22 -22.91
C LEU A 368 6.31 68.66 -21.71
N GLN A 369 6.64 68.18 -20.51
CA GLN A 369 5.96 68.56 -19.27
C GLN A 369 6.15 70.05 -18.93
N ARG A 370 7.32 70.62 -19.26
CA ARG A 370 7.61 72.07 -19.12
C ARG A 370 6.99 72.94 -20.21
N LEU A 371 6.72 72.40 -21.39
CA LEU A 371 6.10 73.12 -22.50
C LEU A 371 4.57 73.14 -22.38
N GLN A 372 3.98 72.09 -21.81
CA GLN A 372 2.56 71.99 -21.47
C GLN A 372 2.14 73.03 -20.42
N SER A 373 2.95 73.21 -19.37
CA SER A 373 2.68 74.17 -18.29
C SER A 373 2.85 75.65 -18.70
N ARG A 374 3.20 75.93 -19.97
CA ARG A 374 3.30 77.30 -20.49
C ARG A 374 1.99 77.73 -21.16
N PRO A 375 1.41 78.89 -20.76
CA PRO A 375 0.08 79.31 -21.19
C PRO A 375 -0.09 79.52 -22.71
N LEU A 376 0.99 79.82 -23.44
CA LEU A 376 0.95 80.04 -24.90
C LEU A 376 1.29 78.80 -25.75
N LEU A 377 2.09 77.88 -25.21
CA LEU A 377 2.61 76.73 -25.98
C LEU A 377 1.86 75.42 -25.64
N GLY A 378 1.24 75.33 -24.47
CA GLY A 378 0.41 74.18 -24.07
C GLY A 378 -0.69 73.84 -25.08
N PRO A 379 -1.52 74.80 -25.52
CA PRO A 379 -2.59 74.53 -26.50
C PRO A 379 -2.07 74.04 -27.86
N PHE A 380 -0.88 74.49 -28.28
CA PHE A 380 -0.24 74.04 -29.53
C PHE A 380 0.24 72.59 -29.42
N VAL A 381 0.84 72.22 -28.28
CA VAL A 381 1.25 70.84 -27.99
C VAL A 381 0.03 69.92 -27.97
N LEU A 382 -1.04 70.29 -27.26
CA LEU A 382 -2.30 69.53 -27.23
C LEU A 382 -2.92 69.36 -28.63
N ARG A 383 -2.87 70.39 -29.48
CA ARG A 383 -3.32 70.32 -30.88
C ARG A 383 -2.46 69.41 -31.77
N ALA A 384 -1.16 69.36 -31.50
CA ALA A 384 -0.24 68.50 -32.25
C ALA A 384 -0.42 67.02 -31.88
N PHE A 385 -0.62 66.72 -30.59
CA PHE A 385 -0.89 65.38 -30.09
C PHE A 385 -2.25 64.85 -30.53
N SER A 386 -3.31 65.67 -30.49
CA SER A 386 -4.62 65.29 -31.06
C SER A 386 -4.59 65.03 -32.56
N LYS A 387 -3.77 65.74 -33.34
CA LYS A 387 -3.56 65.42 -34.78
C LYS A 387 -2.86 64.07 -35.02
N LEU A 388 -2.15 63.55 -34.02
CA LEU A 388 -1.49 62.24 -34.06
C LEU A 388 -2.33 61.15 -33.38
N ASN A 389 -3.57 61.45 -32.97
CA ASN A 389 -4.44 60.54 -32.20
C ASN A 389 -3.82 60.08 -30.87
N ILE A 390 -3.03 60.92 -30.21
CA ILE A 390 -2.42 60.60 -28.91
C ILE A 390 -3.15 61.41 -27.83
N ASP A 391 -3.83 60.73 -26.90
CA ASP A 391 -4.35 61.36 -25.69
C ASP A 391 -3.20 61.64 -24.70
N MET A 392 -3.22 62.84 -24.13
CA MET A 392 -2.15 63.33 -23.26
C MET A 392 -2.27 62.83 -21.82
N ASP A 393 -3.50 62.57 -21.35
CA ASP A 393 -3.71 61.97 -20.05
C ASP A 393 -3.25 60.49 -20.08
N GLU A 394 -3.57 59.76 -21.15
CA GLU A 394 -3.01 58.42 -21.41
C GLU A 394 -1.49 58.43 -21.52
N PHE A 395 -0.90 59.34 -22.32
CA PHE A 395 0.56 59.44 -22.47
C PHE A 395 1.29 59.73 -21.15
N SER A 396 0.66 60.46 -20.22
CA SER A 396 1.23 60.77 -18.91
C SER A 396 1.21 59.58 -17.95
N GLY A 397 0.08 58.88 -17.79
CA GLY A 397 -0.01 57.67 -16.98
C GLY A 397 0.87 56.53 -17.50
N LEU A 398 1.09 56.53 -18.81
CA LEU A 398 2.00 55.62 -19.51
C LEU A 398 3.46 55.89 -19.17
N SER A 399 3.88 57.16 -19.06
CA SER A 399 5.23 57.52 -18.61
C SER A 399 5.49 57.01 -17.18
N GLU A 400 4.51 57.09 -16.29
CA GLU A 400 4.62 56.59 -14.91
C GLU A 400 4.71 55.05 -14.91
N THR A 401 3.87 54.38 -15.70
CA THR A 401 3.87 52.92 -15.85
C THR A 401 5.20 52.40 -16.40
N MET A 402 5.73 53.04 -17.46
CA MET A 402 7.01 52.66 -18.07
C MET A 402 8.22 52.97 -17.16
N ALA A 403 8.14 54.01 -16.33
CA ALA A 403 9.18 54.33 -15.35
C ALA A 403 9.23 53.29 -14.22
N GLY A 404 8.07 52.80 -13.78
CA GLY A 404 7.97 51.74 -12.76
C GLY A 404 8.50 50.39 -13.21
N MET A 405 8.45 50.08 -14.52
CA MET A 405 8.90 48.79 -15.06
C MET A 405 10.39 48.73 -15.45
N SER A 406 11.18 49.79 -15.23
CA SER A 406 12.62 49.84 -15.55
C SER A 406 13.02 49.57 -17.02
N PHE A 407 12.08 49.65 -17.97
CA PHE A 407 12.28 49.30 -19.39
C PHE A 407 12.46 50.48 -20.35
N LEU A 408 12.62 51.72 -19.87
CA LEU A 408 12.68 52.89 -20.75
C LEU A 408 13.95 52.85 -21.64
N PRO A 409 13.82 52.76 -22.97
CA PRO A 409 14.97 52.85 -23.86
C PRO A 409 15.60 54.24 -23.75
N SER A 410 16.92 54.35 -23.91
CA SER A 410 17.63 55.64 -23.88
C SER A 410 17.23 56.58 -25.02
N THR A 411 16.69 56.02 -26.09
CA THR A 411 16.22 56.76 -27.27
C THR A 411 14.94 56.12 -27.85
N PHE A 412 13.96 56.95 -28.21
CA PHE A 412 12.66 56.58 -28.73
C PHE A 412 12.57 56.91 -30.22
N SER A 413 12.27 55.93 -31.09
CA SER A 413 12.15 56.21 -32.53
C SER A 413 10.79 56.82 -32.86
N LEU A 414 10.71 57.74 -33.83
CA LEU A 414 9.41 58.17 -34.37
C LEU A 414 8.66 57.01 -35.06
N ALA A 415 9.36 55.94 -35.45
CA ALA A 415 8.76 54.69 -35.91
C ALA A 415 8.01 53.91 -34.80
N THR A 416 8.03 54.40 -33.56
CA THR A 416 7.24 53.85 -32.46
C THR A 416 5.76 54.29 -32.48
N ILE A 417 5.40 55.31 -33.27
CA ILE A 417 4.01 55.78 -33.36
C ILE A 417 3.28 54.96 -34.44
N GLN A 418 2.31 54.12 -34.05
CA GLN A 418 1.59 53.23 -34.94
C GLN A 418 0.88 53.96 -36.09
N ALA A 419 0.35 55.16 -35.86
CA ALA A 419 -0.31 56.00 -36.87
C ALA A 419 0.61 56.44 -38.04
N LEU A 420 1.93 56.32 -37.90
CA LEU A 420 2.91 56.65 -38.94
C LEU A 420 3.28 55.46 -39.84
N TRP A 421 2.69 54.28 -39.58
CA TRP A 421 2.84 53.10 -40.41
C TRP A 421 1.70 52.99 -41.40
N ALA A 422 2.03 52.72 -42.65
CA ALA A 422 1.07 52.38 -43.68
C ALA A 422 1.11 50.87 -43.91
N GLN A 423 -0.02 50.21 -43.76
CA GLN A 423 -0.18 48.80 -44.04
C GLN A 423 -0.25 48.57 -45.55
N THR A 424 0.55 47.63 -46.05
CA THR A 424 0.54 47.20 -47.45
C THR A 424 -0.33 45.97 -47.63
N ASP A 425 -0.18 45.01 -46.74
CA ASP A 425 -0.82 43.71 -46.88
C ASP A 425 -1.40 43.25 -45.55
N LYS A 426 -2.45 42.43 -45.62
CA LYS A 426 -3.07 41.74 -44.48
C LYS A 426 -3.24 40.29 -44.89
N ALA A 427 -2.84 39.36 -44.03
CA ALA A 427 -2.92 37.93 -44.31
C ALA A 427 -4.37 37.48 -44.64
N PRO A 428 -4.52 36.35 -45.38
CA PRO A 428 -5.82 35.83 -45.83
C PRO A 428 -6.79 35.47 -44.67
N ASP A 429 -8.08 35.35 -45.00
CA ASP A 429 -9.24 35.08 -44.10
C ASP A 429 -9.75 36.29 -43.27
N SER A 430 -10.28 37.34 -43.93
CA SER A 430 -10.73 38.60 -43.29
C SER A 430 -9.64 39.31 -42.43
N GLY A 431 -8.43 38.75 -42.46
CA GLY A 431 -7.25 39.06 -41.69
C GLY A 431 -7.35 38.86 -40.18
N VAL A 432 -8.18 37.94 -39.68
CA VAL A 432 -8.16 37.48 -38.28
C VAL A 432 -8.44 35.98 -38.20
N SER A 433 -7.56 35.23 -37.55
CA SER A 433 -7.70 33.81 -37.27
C SER A 433 -8.11 33.57 -35.81
N THR A 434 -9.10 32.70 -35.61
CA THR A 434 -9.58 32.26 -34.30
C THR A 434 -8.84 31.02 -33.80
N THR A 435 -7.77 30.60 -34.48
CA THR A 435 -6.91 29.49 -34.03
C THR A 435 -6.34 29.81 -32.65
N ILE A 436 -6.33 28.82 -31.76
CA ILE A 436 -5.75 28.92 -30.42
C ILE A 436 -4.38 28.24 -30.46
N PHE A 437 -3.35 28.94 -29.98
CA PHE A 437 -2.02 28.37 -29.79
C PHE A 437 -1.73 28.26 -28.29
N PRO A 438 -1.90 27.07 -27.69
CA PRO A 438 -1.66 26.87 -26.27
C PRO A 438 -0.17 26.65 -25.97
N ILE A 439 0.35 27.43 -25.03
CA ILE A 439 1.65 27.23 -24.39
C ILE A 439 1.37 26.63 -23.02
N ILE A 440 1.30 25.29 -22.98
CA ILE A 440 1.10 24.54 -21.75
C ILE A 440 2.46 24.29 -21.05
N PRO A 441 2.54 24.49 -19.72
CA PRO A 441 3.71 24.19 -18.89
C PRO A 441 4.01 22.70 -18.81
N ARG A 442 5.27 22.33 -18.52
CA ARG A 442 5.66 20.92 -18.27
C ARG A 442 4.92 20.28 -17.10
N LEU A 443 4.52 21.07 -16.11
CA LEU A 443 3.71 20.60 -14.98
C LEU A 443 2.44 19.84 -15.42
N TYR A 444 1.86 20.18 -16.57
CA TYR A 444 0.65 19.48 -17.06
C TYR A 444 0.95 18.04 -17.48
N ASP A 445 2.15 17.74 -17.98
CA ASP A 445 2.53 16.36 -18.29
C ASP A 445 2.60 15.53 -17.01
N ASP A 446 3.21 16.06 -15.95
CA ASP A 446 3.25 15.41 -14.63
C ASP A 446 1.84 15.25 -14.04
N LEU A 447 1.00 16.29 -14.12
CA LEU A 447 -0.38 16.23 -13.67
C LEU A 447 -1.18 15.20 -14.46
N ARG A 448 -0.98 15.09 -15.78
CA ARG A 448 -1.66 14.13 -16.66
C ARG A 448 -1.28 12.70 -16.32
N VAL A 449 0.02 12.41 -16.22
CA VAL A 449 0.53 11.08 -15.86
C VAL A 449 -0.03 10.64 -14.51
N ASN A 450 0.01 11.52 -13.51
CA ASN A 450 -0.54 11.22 -12.19
C ASN A 450 -2.07 11.08 -12.24
N ALA A 451 -2.79 11.96 -12.94
CA ALA A 451 -4.24 11.89 -13.08
C ALA A 451 -4.70 10.57 -13.73
N LEU A 452 -4.00 10.10 -14.77
CA LEU A 452 -4.30 8.82 -15.43
C LEU A 452 -4.17 7.61 -14.49
N SER A 453 -3.34 7.69 -13.44
CA SER A 453 -3.23 6.61 -12.45
C SER A 453 -4.48 6.49 -11.55
N PHE A 454 -5.28 7.56 -11.42
CA PHE A 454 -6.51 7.58 -10.59
C PHE A 454 -7.78 7.34 -11.40
N ILE A 455 -7.68 7.00 -12.68
CA ILE A 455 -8.82 6.72 -13.58
C ILE A 455 -8.70 5.28 -14.10
N SER A 456 -9.83 4.59 -14.26
CA SER A 456 -9.87 3.22 -14.78
C SER A 456 -9.15 3.09 -16.14
N THR A 457 -8.41 1.99 -16.33
CA THR A 457 -7.50 1.75 -17.49
C THR A 457 -8.10 1.90 -18.89
N GLU A 458 -9.42 1.82 -19.05
CA GLU A 458 -10.12 1.98 -20.32
C GLU A 458 -10.21 3.43 -20.83
N TYR A 459 -9.98 4.42 -19.97
CA TYR A 459 -10.17 5.84 -20.31
C TYR A 459 -9.33 6.33 -21.49
N PRO A 460 -8.03 5.99 -21.63
CA PRO A 460 -7.23 6.41 -22.78
C PRO A 460 -7.81 5.94 -24.12
N GLN A 461 -8.53 4.81 -24.15
CA GLN A 461 -9.09 4.23 -25.37
C GLN A 461 -10.52 4.71 -25.66
N THR A 462 -11.36 4.79 -24.63
CA THR A 462 -12.81 5.02 -24.78
C THR A 462 -13.22 6.47 -24.50
N LYS A 463 -12.35 7.26 -23.86
CA LYS A 463 -12.65 8.60 -23.31
C LYS A 463 -13.82 8.61 -22.31
N ALA A 464 -14.21 7.44 -21.81
CA ALA A 464 -15.17 7.25 -20.75
C ALA A 464 -14.53 6.36 -19.68
N ALA A 465 -14.67 6.75 -18.42
CA ALA A 465 -14.18 5.96 -17.29
C ALA A 465 -15.38 5.49 -16.49
N HIS A 466 -15.45 4.20 -16.18
CA HIS A 466 -16.47 3.68 -15.28
C HIS A 466 -16.14 3.93 -13.80
N ALA A 467 -14.86 4.14 -13.45
CA ALA A 467 -14.43 4.36 -12.08
C ALA A 467 -13.24 5.32 -11.94
N SER A 468 -13.14 5.97 -10.77
CA SER A 468 -11.99 6.74 -10.30
C SER A 468 -11.61 6.34 -8.86
N LEU A 469 -10.37 6.63 -8.45
CA LEU A 469 -9.92 6.42 -7.08
C LEU A 469 -9.85 7.74 -6.30
N CYS A 470 -10.11 7.64 -4.99
CA CYS A 470 -9.76 8.66 -4.02
C CYS A 470 -9.03 8.01 -2.84
N ILE A 471 -7.79 8.42 -2.63
CA ILE A 471 -6.91 7.98 -1.56
C ILE A 471 -7.05 8.94 -0.39
N VAL A 472 -7.43 8.44 0.77
CA VAL A 472 -7.63 9.19 2.01
C VAL A 472 -6.55 8.80 3.00
N ARG A 473 -5.66 9.73 3.37
CA ARG A 473 -4.58 9.50 4.33
C ARG A 473 -5.01 9.95 5.72
N LEU A 474 -4.91 9.04 6.69
CA LEU A 474 -5.29 9.29 8.08
C LEU A 474 -4.08 9.73 8.92
N ASN A 475 -4.26 10.74 9.77
CA ASN A 475 -3.24 11.21 10.71
C ASN A 475 -3.42 10.52 12.07
N LEU A 476 -3.02 9.25 12.16
CA LEU A 476 -3.19 8.43 13.36
C LEU A 476 -1.85 7.92 13.89
N ARG A 477 -0.82 8.78 13.89
CA ARG A 477 0.52 8.43 14.38
C ARG A 477 0.47 8.04 15.86
N GLY A 478 0.84 6.79 16.15
CA GLY A 478 0.93 6.28 17.53
C GLY A 478 -0.42 5.97 18.20
N SER A 479 -1.53 6.04 17.46
CA SER A 479 -2.85 5.64 17.96
C SER A 479 -2.91 4.13 18.24
N ASP A 480 -3.65 3.75 19.28
CA ASP A 480 -3.90 2.34 19.55
C ASP A 480 -4.93 1.74 18.56
N ALA A 481 -5.00 0.40 18.51
CA ALA A 481 -5.85 -0.30 17.56
C ALA A 481 -7.35 0.00 17.74
N GLU A 482 -7.77 0.38 18.94
CA GLU A 482 -9.16 0.68 19.24
C GLU A 482 -9.54 2.08 18.74
N GLU A 483 -8.65 3.06 18.91
CA GLU A 483 -8.79 4.39 18.34
C GLU A 483 -8.81 4.34 16.80
N LEU A 484 -7.88 3.59 16.19
CA LEU A 484 -7.88 3.35 14.75
C LEU A 484 -9.22 2.76 14.27
N ALA A 485 -9.76 1.80 15.01
CA ALA A 485 -11.03 1.18 14.65
C ALA A 485 -12.21 2.15 14.72
N ARG A 486 -12.27 2.96 15.78
CA ARG A 486 -13.29 4.00 15.95
C ARG A 486 -13.22 5.05 14.85
N VAL A 487 -12.03 5.51 14.48
CA VAL A 487 -11.83 6.51 13.43
C VAL A 487 -12.24 5.95 12.06
N ASN A 488 -11.78 4.75 11.71
CA ASN A 488 -12.19 4.09 10.46
C ASN A 488 -13.71 3.92 10.38
N THR A 489 -14.36 3.49 11.47
CA THR A 489 -15.83 3.33 11.52
C THR A 489 -16.56 4.66 11.36
N LYS A 490 -16.08 5.72 12.01
CA LYS A 490 -16.62 7.09 11.89
C LYS A 490 -16.56 7.59 10.45
N ILE A 491 -15.42 7.36 9.77
CA ILE A 491 -15.21 7.78 8.38
C ILE A 491 -16.09 6.97 7.43
N ILE A 492 -16.18 5.63 7.59
CA ILE A 492 -17.06 4.78 6.79
C ILE A 492 -18.51 5.25 6.89
N ASN A 493 -19.01 5.49 8.11
CA ASN A 493 -20.39 5.98 8.30
C ASN A 493 -20.61 7.32 7.60
N LYS A 494 -19.61 8.20 7.58
CA LYS A 494 -19.70 9.48 6.87
C LYS A 494 -19.69 9.29 5.35
N ILE A 495 -18.90 8.35 4.83
CA ILE A 495 -18.89 8.00 3.40
C ILE A 495 -20.26 7.43 3.00
N THR A 496 -20.83 6.52 3.78
CA THR A 496 -22.18 5.97 3.51
C THR A 496 -23.27 7.06 3.54
N GLU A 497 -23.15 8.04 4.45
CA GLU A 497 -24.05 9.19 4.48
C GLU A 497 -23.93 10.04 3.20
N LEU A 498 -22.71 10.30 2.73
CA LEU A 498 -22.44 11.08 1.52
C LEU A 498 -22.84 10.33 0.25
N ASP A 499 -22.59 9.02 0.18
CA ASP A 499 -22.99 8.14 -0.92
C ASP A 499 -24.48 8.28 -1.23
N SER A 500 -25.33 8.29 -0.19
CA SER A 500 -26.77 8.47 -0.34
C SER A 500 -27.23 9.85 -0.88
N GLN A 501 -26.34 10.84 -0.91
CA GLN A 501 -26.63 12.19 -1.40
C GLN A 501 -26.28 12.38 -2.88
N TYR A 502 -25.35 11.59 -3.39
CA TYR A 502 -24.93 11.65 -4.78
C TYR A 502 -25.86 10.79 -5.65
N THR A 503 -26.01 11.17 -6.92
CA THR A 503 -26.88 10.47 -7.89
C THR A 503 -26.16 10.08 -9.18
N THR A 504 -24.90 10.50 -9.30
CA THR A 504 -24.05 10.24 -10.47
C THR A 504 -22.90 9.29 -10.16
N ILE A 505 -22.50 9.23 -8.88
CA ILE A 505 -21.40 8.41 -8.37
C ILE A 505 -21.87 7.57 -7.20
N SER A 506 -21.32 6.37 -7.07
CA SER A 506 -21.42 5.51 -5.88
C SER A 506 -20.05 5.32 -5.26
N LEU A 507 -20.01 5.23 -3.93
CA LEU A 507 -18.79 5.20 -3.13
C LEU A 507 -18.67 3.87 -2.39
N GLU A 508 -17.56 3.18 -2.61
CA GLU A 508 -17.17 2.03 -1.80
C GLU A 508 -15.80 2.27 -1.18
N ALA A 509 -15.57 1.78 0.05
CA ALA A 509 -14.34 2.02 0.79
C ALA A 509 -13.63 0.71 1.15
N THR A 510 -12.31 0.69 0.98
CA THR A 510 -11.42 -0.39 1.44
C THR A 510 -10.09 0.20 1.93
N GLY A 511 -9.12 -0.65 2.26
CA GLY A 511 -7.81 -0.29 2.78
C GLY A 511 -7.45 -1.08 4.02
N GLU A 512 -6.16 -1.06 4.39
CA GLU A 512 -5.62 -1.87 5.48
C GLU A 512 -6.34 -1.63 6.82
N GLY A 513 -6.65 -0.37 7.13
CA GLY A 513 -7.40 0.00 8.33
C GLY A 513 -8.78 -0.63 8.38
N ILE A 514 -9.54 -0.55 7.29
CA ILE A 514 -10.90 -1.11 7.17
C ILE A 514 -10.88 -2.64 7.25
N VAL A 515 -9.94 -3.27 6.53
CA VAL A 515 -9.74 -4.73 6.54
C VAL A 515 -9.40 -5.18 7.96
N SER A 516 -8.49 -4.50 8.66
CA SER A 516 -8.12 -4.81 10.04
C SER A 516 -9.29 -4.65 11.02
N THR A 517 -10.11 -3.59 10.90
CA THR A 517 -11.30 -3.43 11.73
C THR A 517 -12.30 -4.55 11.50
N GLN A 518 -12.53 -4.92 10.24
CA GLN A 518 -13.45 -6.01 9.90
C GLN A 518 -12.93 -7.36 10.40
N ILE A 519 -11.62 -7.62 10.36
CA ILE A 519 -11.03 -8.83 10.97
C ILE A 519 -11.35 -8.87 12.46
N ASN A 520 -11.16 -7.74 13.17
CA ASN A 520 -11.44 -7.68 14.60
C ASN A 520 -12.93 -7.86 14.90
N ASP A 521 -13.82 -7.25 14.11
CA ASP A 521 -15.28 -7.41 14.25
C ASP A 521 -15.72 -8.86 14.02
N VAL A 522 -15.25 -9.48 12.93
CA VAL A 522 -15.53 -10.89 12.62
C VAL A 522 -14.95 -11.81 13.69
N ALA A 523 -13.76 -11.51 14.24
CA ALA A 523 -13.19 -12.27 15.35
C ALA A 523 -14.01 -12.14 16.64
N MET A 524 -14.53 -10.95 16.94
CA MET A 524 -15.41 -10.72 18.08
C MET A 524 -16.74 -11.46 17.90
N GLU A 525 -17.35 -11.38 16.72
CA GLU A 525 -18.57 -12.11 16.36
C GLU A 525 -18.34 -13.63 16.50
N SER A 526 -17.21 -14.13 15.98
CA SER A 526 -16.79 -15.52 16.14
C SER A 526 -16.81 -15.95 17.61
N MET A 527 -16.30 -15.11 18.52
CA MET A 527 -16.28 -15.43 19.95
C MET A 527 -17.68 -15.56 20.54
N THR A 528 -18.62 -14.69 20.14
CA THR A 528 -20.01 -14.73 20.62
C THR A 528 -20.76 -15.97 20.14
N ILE A 529 -20.39 -16.53 18.99
CA ILE A 529 -21.01 -17.72 18.41
C ILE A 529 -20.32 -19.01 18.90
N ILE A 530 -18.99 -19.08 18.76
CA ILE A 530 -18.18 -20.28 19.01
C ILE A 530 -18.17 -20.65 20.50
N GLY A 531 -18.03 -19.67 21.39
CA GLY A 531 -17.94 -19.92 22.84
C GLY A 531 -19.15 -20.69 23.38
N PRO A 532 -20.39 -20.18 23.19
CA PRO A 532 -21.61 -20.90 23.56
C PRO A 532 -21.80 -22.22 22.80
N ALA A 533 -21.46 -22.28 21.51
CA ALA A 533 -21.59 -23.50 20.72
C ALA A 533 -20.73 -24.65 21.27
N ILE A 534 -19.46 -24.39 21.61
CA ILE A 534 -18.58 -25.38 22.25
C ILE A 534 -19.17 -25.83 23.58
N PHE A 535 -19.66 -24.89 24.40
CA PHE A 535 -20.27 -25.22 25.68
C PHE A 535 -21.47 -26.16 25.53
N ILE A 536 -22.38 -25.87 24.59
CA ILE A 536 -23.60 -26.67 24.34
C ILE A 536 -23.22 -28.07 23.83
N ILE A 537 -22.29 -28.17 22.88
CA ILE A 537 -21.89 -29.44 22.28
C ILE A 537 -21.24 -30.35 23.34
N ILE A 538 -20.35 -29.80 24.16
CA ILE A 538 -19.67 -30.56 25.20
C ILE A 538 -20.62 -30.95 26.32
N LEU A 539 -21.53 -30.06 26.71
CA LEU A 539 -22.62 -30.40 27.63
C LEU A 539 -23.44 -31.58 27.09
N GLY A 540 -23.78 -31.57 25.79
CA GLY A 540 -24.47 -32.66 25.12
C GLY A 540 -23.71 -33.98 25.17
N ILE A 541 -22.42 -33.98 24.84
CA ILE A 541 -21.59 -35.20 24.84
C ILE A 541 -21.39 -35.74 26.25
N LEU A 542 -21.08 -34.89 27.22
CA LEU A 542 -20.95 -35.29 28.62
C LEU A 542 -22.27 -35.83 29.17
N PHE A 543 -23.40 -35.22 28.79
CA PHE A 543 -24.72 -35.72 29.15
C PHE A 543 -24.99 -37.10 28.55
N LEU A 544 -24.66 -37.32 27.28
CA LEU A 544 -24.75 -38.63 26.63
C LEU A 544 -23.86 -39.69 27.32
N ALA A 545 -22.64 -39.31 27.71
CA ALA A 545 -21.67 -40.20 28.34
C ALA A 545 -22.05 -40.59 29.78
N PHE A 546 -22.42 -39.62 30.62
CA PHE A 546 -22.63 -39.87 32.05
C PHE A 546 -24.11 -40.00 32.47
N ARG A 547 -25.03 -39.36 31.73
CA ARG A 547 -26.48 -39.29 31.98
C ARG A 547 -26.86 -38.84 33.40
N LYS A 548 -26.01 -38.03 34.03
CA LYS A 548 -26.21 -37.48 35.38
C LYS A 548 -25.71 -36.04 35.45
N PRO A 549 -26.55 -35.05 35.85
CA PRO A 549 -26.17 -33.63 35.82
C PRO A 549 -24.88 -33.30 36.57
N SER A 550 -24.64 -33.91 37.73
CA SER A 550 -23.41 -33.65 38.51
C SER A 550 -22.13 -34.13 37.82
N TYR A 551 -22.20 -35.12 36.93
CA TYR A 551 -21.05 -35.57 36.14
C TYR A 551 -20.84 -34.75 34.86
N VAL A 552 -21.79 -33.87 34.52
CA VAL A 552 -21.74 -32.97 33.36
C VAL A 552 -21.26 -31.59 33.79
N PHE A 553 -21.87 -31.04 34.84
CA PHE A 553 -21.60 -29.68 35.30
C PHE A 553 -20.20 -29.52 35.92
N LEU A 554 -19.71 -30.53 36.65
CA LEU A 554 -18.43 -30.45 37.32
C LEU A 554 -17.22 -30.31 36.36
N PRO A 555 -17.08 -31.13 35.29
CA PRO A 555 -16.06 -30.90 34.26
C PRO A 555 -16.13 -29.51 33.60
N ILE A 556 -17.33 -29.01 33.35
CA ILE A 556 -17.55 -27.68 32.77
C ILE A 556 -17.07 -26.59 33.73
N LEU A 557 -17.32 -26.75 35.03
CA LEU A 557 -16.86 -25.82 36.06
C LEU A 557 -15.32 -25.81 36.14
N VAL A 558 -14.67 -26.96 36.05
CA VAL A 558 -13.20 -27.04 35.98
C VAL A 558 -12.67 -26.21 34.82
N PHE A 559 -13.28 -26.37 33.65
CA PHE A 559 -12.90 -25.63 32.46
C PHE A 559 -13.09 -24.11 32.64
N ALA A 560 -14.24 -23.67 33.14
CA ALA A 560 -14.51 -22.25 33.37
C ALA A 560 -13.45 -21.60 34.27
N PHE A 561 -13.07 -22.28 35.35
CA PHE A 561 -12.02 -21.82 36.25
C PHE A 561 -10.65 -21.79 35.55
N SER A 562 -10.34 -22.80 34.74
CA SER A 562 -9.09 -22.82 33.98
C SER A 562 -9.01 -21.67 32.98
N CYS A 563 -10.11 -21.28 32.33
CA CYS A 563 -10.14 -20.12 31.44
C CYS A 563 -9.93 -18.81 32.18
N VAL A 564 -10.56 -18.64 33.35
CA VAL A 564 -10.33 -17.45 34.17
C VAL A 564 -8.86 -17.32 34.54
N TRP A 565 -8.19 -18.42 34.91
CA TRP A 565 -6.76 -18.39 35.20
C TRP A 565 -5.93 -18.12 33.95
N LEU A 566 -6.30 -18.70 32.81
CA LEU A 566 -5.61 -18.49 31.54
C LEU A 566 -5.67 -17.02 31.08
N PHE A 567 -6.86 -16.45 30.97
CA PHE A 567 -7.05 -15.06 30.53
C PHE A 567 -6.55 -14.05 31.57
N GLY A 568 -6.68 -14.36 32.86
CA GLY A 568 -6.07 -13.55 33.91
C GLY A 568 -4.55 -13.52 33.78
N THR A 569 -3.90 -14.64 33.44
CA THR A 569 -2.45 -14.67 33.18
C THR A 569 -2.09 -13.92 31.89
N MET A 570 -2.88 -14.03 30.82
CA MET A 570 -2.67 -13.23 29.60
C MET A 570 -2.68 -11.73 29.91
N ALA A 571 -3.68 -11.27 30.64
CA ALA A 571 -3.81 -9.88 31.05
C ALA A 571 -2.65 -9.43 31.97
N LEU A 572 -2.23 -10.28 32.92
CA LEU A 572 -1.09 -10.01 33.81
C LEU A 572 0.24 -9.86 33.07
N LEU A 573 0.44 -10.63 32.00
CA LEU A 573 1.65 -10.57 31.18
C LEU A 573 1.62 -9.44 30.14
N GLY A 574 0.49 -8.74 30.00
CA GLY A 574 0.31 -7.70 28.98
C GLY A 574 0.30 -8.26 27.55
N ILE A 575 0.04 -9.56 27.38
CA ILE A 575 -0.03 -10.17 26.04
C ILE A 575 -1.45 -10.02 25.51
N SER A 576 -1.56 -9.39 24.34
CA SER A 576 -2.86 -9.12 23.72
C SER A 576 -3.54 -10.41 23.27
N PHE A 577 -4.87 -10.43 23.36
CA PHE A 577 -5.67 -11.51 22.82
C PHE A 577 -5.79 -11.34 21.30
N ASN A 578 -5.09 -12.18 20.54
CA ASN A 578 -5.07 -12.12 19.08
C ASN A 578 -5.94 -13.22 18.45
N ILE A 579 -6.04 -13.19 17.12
CA ILE A 579 -6.83 -14.17 16.35
C ILE A 579 -6.40 -15.63 16.54
N ILE A 580 -5.13 -15.89 16.88
CA ILE A 580 -4.62 -17.24 17.19
C ILE A 580 -5.07 -17.67 18.59
N ALA A 581 -5.15 -16.74 19.54
CA ALA A 581 -5.60 -17.01 20.91
C ALA A 581 -7.04 -17.53 20.98
N VAL A 582 -7.89 -17.25 19.98
CA VAL A 582 -9.24 -17.83 19.86
C VAL A 582 -9.20 -19.36 19.85
N ALA A 583 -8.19 -19.97 19.23
CA ALA A 583 -8.01 -21.41 19.19
C ALA A 583 -7.63 -22.03 20.55
N LEU A 584 -7.15 -21.22 21.52
CA LEU A 584 -6.81 -21.69 22.87
C LEU A 584 -8.05 -22.23 23.60
N LEU A 585 -9.24 -21.65 23.37
CA LEU A 585 -10.47 -22.04 24.06
C LEU A 585 -10.84 -23.51 23.74
N PRO A 586 -11.15 -23.88 22.49
CA PRO A 586 -11.53 -25.26 22.18
C PRO A 586 -10.43 -26.26 22.55
N LEU A 587 -9.15 -25.88 22.44
CA LEU A 587 -8.04 -26.76 22.81
C LEU A 587 -7.97 -27.01 24.32
N ASN A 588 -8.10 -25.96 25.13
CA ASN A 588 -8.12 -26.10 26.58
C ASN A 588 -9.39 -26.85 27.06
N ILE A 589 -10.54 -26.65 26.40
CA ILE A 589 -11.76 -27.39 26.76
C ILE A 589 -11.63 -28.87 26.42
N GLY A 590 -11.24 -29.21 25.19
CA GLY A 590 -11.16 -30.59 24.73
C GLY A 590 -10.26 -31.44 25.62
N LEU A 591 -9.04 -30.94 25.85
CA LEU A 591 -8.05 -31.60 26.73
C LEU A 591 -8.46 -31.57 28.20
N GLY A 592 -9.08 -30.48 28.64
CA GLY A 592 -9.48 -30.33 30.02
C GLY A 592 -10.61 -31.26 30.45
N VAL A 593 -11.57 -31.46 29.55
CA VAL A 593 -12.67 -32.41 29.73
C VAL A 593 -12.15 -33.84 29.82
N GLU A 594 -11.10 -34.20 29.06
CA GLU A 594 -10.51 -35.54 29.10
C GLU A 594 -10.05 -35.95 30.51
N TYR A 595 -9.31 -35.08 31.20
CA TYR A 595 -8.84 -35.37 32.57
C TYR A 595 -10.01 -35.57 33.54
N SER A 596 -11.03 -34.71 33.42
CA SER A 596 -12.24 -34.77 34.23
C SER A 596 -13.05 -36.05 33.96
N VAL A 597 -13.18 -36.45 32.70
CA VAL A 597 -13.90 -37.67 32.28
C VAL A 597 -13.20 -38.91 32.84
N ASN A 598 -11.89 -39.02 32.67
CA ASN A 598 -11.12 -40.20 33.08
C ASN A 598 -11.15 -40.39 34.60
N ILE A 599 -10.97 -39.33 35.38
CA ILE A 599 -11.00 -39.43 36.86
C ILE A 599 -12.41 -39.75 37.37
N LEU A 600 -13.46 -39.14 36.78
CA LEU A 600 -14.85 -39.39 37.16
C LEU A 600 -15.34 -40.79 36.74
N PHE A 601 -14.89 -41.29 35.59
CA PHE A 601 -15.22 -42.63 35.11
C PHE A 601 -14.63 -43.70 36.04
N ASN A 602 -13.37 -43.55 36.43
CA ASN A 602 -12.76 -44.47 37.38
C ASN A 602 -13.40 -44.37 38.76
N TYR A 603 -13.64 -43.16 39.26
CA TYR A 603 -14.35 -42.95 40.53
C TYR A 603 -15.72 -43.64 40.54
N ARG A 604 -16.50 -43.50 39.46
CA ARG A 604 -17.80 -44.18 39.30
C ARG A 604 -17.64 -45.71 39.24
N THR A 605 -16.57 -46.19 38.64
CA THR A 605 -16.27 -47.64 38.55
C THR A 605 -15.92 -48.21 39.92
N GLU A 606 -15.13 -47.50 40.72
CA GLU A 606 -14.78 -47.90 42.08
C GLU A 606 -15.97 -47.87 43.04
N LEU A 607 -16.84 -46.86 42.93
CA LEU A 607 -18.12 -46.85 43.66
C LEU A 607 -19.01 -48.06 43.30
N ARG A 608 -19.04 -48.45 42.01
CA ARG A 608 -19.79 -49.64 41.55
C ARG A 608 -19.21 -50.96 42.06
N ARG A 609 -17.92 -50.98 42.42
CA ARG A 609 -17.26 -52.12 43.09
C ARG A 609 -17.61 -52.21 44.58
N GLY A 610 -18.47 -51.34 45.09
CA GLY A 610 -18.90 -51.33 46.49
C GLY A 610 -17.98 -50.56 47.44
N ARG A 611 -16.96 -49.86 46.92
CA ARG A 611 -16.03 -49.06 47.75
C ARG A 611 -16.71 -47.80 48.29
N LYS A 612 -16.28 -47.35 49.47
CA LYS A 612 -16.75 -46.09 50.08
C LYS A 612 -16.27 -44.88 49.26
N PRO A 613 -16.98 -43.73 49.28
CA PRO A 613 -16.58 -42.52 48.55
C PRO A 613 -15.15 -42.05 48.82
N SER A 614 -14.66 -42.13 50.07
CA SER A 614 -13.29 -41.76 50.43
C SER A 614 -12.24 -42.69 49.84
N GLU A 615 -12.49 -44.00 49.89
CA GLU A 615 -11.60 -45.01 49.35
C GLU A 615 -11.55 -44.93 47.82
N ALA A 616 -12.73 -44.86 47.19
CA ALA A 616 -12.86 -44.75 45.74
C ALA A 616 -12.13 -43.53 45.17
N ILE A 617 -12.18 -42.39 45.87
CA ILE A 617 -11.51 -41.18 45.40
C ILE A 617 -10.00 -41.22 45.58
N ARG A 618 -9.52 -41.76 46.71
CA ARG A 618 -8.08 -41.96 46.95
C ARG A 618 -7.47 -42.92 45.94
N ILE A 619 -8.17 -44.00 45.61
CA ILE A 619 -7.75 -44.95 44.57
C ILE A 619 -7.74 -44.26 43.21
N SER A 620 -8.76 -43.46 42.89
CA SER A 620 -8.82 -42.75 41.60
C SER A 620 -7.67 -41.74 41.43
N ILE A 621 -7.35 -40.96 42.46
CA ILE A 621 -6.20 -40.05 42.43
C ILE A 621 -4.88 -40.82 42.33
N LYS A 622 -4.76 -41.98 42.98
CA LYS A 622 -3.53 -42.77 42.97
C LYS A 622 -3.31 -43.51 41.65
N GLU A 623 -4.33 -44.20 41.14
CA GLU A 623 -4.20 -45.05 39.96
C GLU A 623 -4.34 -44.26 38.67
N VAL A 624 -5.39 -43.44 38.54
CA VAL A 624 -5.65 -42.66 37.32
C VAL A 624 -4.90 -41.34 37.35
N GLY A 625 -4.69 -40.74 38.53
CA GLY A 625 -3.96 -39.48 38.63
C GLY A 625 -2.49 -39.56 38.20
N ILE A 626 -1.84 -40.74 38.33
CA ILE A 626 -0.50 -40.95 37.77
C ILE A 626 -0.54 -40.92 36.24
N ALA A 627 -1.51 -41.60 35.62
CA ALA A 627 -1.66 -41.62 34.17
C ALA A 627 -1.97 -40.21 33.63
N ILE A 628 -2.87 -39.48 34.29
CA ILE A 628 -3.19 -38.09 33.94
C ILE A 628 -1.99 -37.16 34.12
N PHE A 629 -1.20 -37.31 35.20
CA PHE A 629 0.01 -36.50 35.40
C PHE A 629 1.04 -36.74 34.29
N LEU A 630 1.21 -37.99 33.86
CA LEU A 630 2.11 -38.33 32.77
C LEU A 630 1.66 -37.73 31.44
N ALA A 631 0.37 -37.85 31.12
CA ALA A 631 -0.23 -37.24 29.93
C ALA A 631 -0.11 -35.70 29.95
N TRP A 632 -0.44 -35.08 31.08
CA TRP A 632 -0.24 -33.65 31.28
C TRP A 632 1.21 -33.24 31.06
N PHE A 633 2.16 -33.98 31.61
CA PHE A 633 3.58 -33.63 31.50
C PHE A 633 4.10 -33.77 30.07
N THR A 634 3.70 -34.82 29.34
CA THR A 634 4.08 -34.98 27.93
C THR A 634 3.52 -33.86 27.07
N THR A 635 2.25 -33.51 27.27
CA THR A 635 1.57 -32.46 26.50
C THR A 635 2.09 -31.06 26.89
N PHE A 636 2.41 -30.83 28.15
CA PHE A 636 3.07 -29.61 28.63
C PHE A 636 4.43 -29.39 27.97
N VAL A 637 5.28 -30.42 27.92
CA VAL A 637 6.59 -30.35 27.27
C VAL A 637 6.44 -30.16 25.76
N ALA A 638 5.46 -30.83 25.14
CA ALA A 638 5.16 -30.64 23.72
C ALA A 638 4.74 -29.19 23.41
N PHE A 639 3.87 -28.58 24.22
CA PHE A 639 3.49 -27.19 24.02
C PHE A 639 4.61 -26.19 24.34
N LEU A 640 5.46 -26.45 25.34
CA LEU A 640 6.64 -25.62 25.58
C LEU A 640 7.65 -25.65 24.43
N SER A 641 7.64 -26.68 23.56
CA SER A 641 8.52 -26.71 22.38
C SER A 641 8.24 -25.56 21.40
N PHE A 642 7.04 -24.98 21.40
CA PHE A 642 6.70 -23.80 20.60
C PHE A 642 7.50 -22.56 21.00
N LEU A 643 8.13 -22.52 22.17
CA LEU A 643 9.06 -21.43 22.54
C LEU A 643 10.27 -21.35 21.59
N SER A 644 10.54 -22.42 20.82
CA SER A 644 11.57 -22.43 19.77
C SER A 644 11.11 -21.82 18.43
N ALA A 645 9.83 -21.49 18.27
CA ALA A 645 9.33 -20.84 17.07
C ALA A 645 9.85 -19.40 16.96
N THR A 646 10.18 -18.94 15.74
CA THR A 646 10.63 -17.56 15.53
C THR A 646 9.49 -16.55 15.56
N LEU A 647 8.26 -16.99 15.22
CA LEU A 647 7.06 -16.17 15.19
C LEU A 647 6.49 -15.95 16.62
N PRO A 648 6.45 -14.71 17.14
CA PRO A 648 6.00 -14.44 18.51
C PRO A 648 4.59 -14.99 18.85
N PRO A 649 3.56 -14.85 17.98
CA PRO A 649 2.23 -15.33 18.28
C PRO A 649 2.16 -16.86 18.45
N ILE A 650 3.01 -17.61 17.76
CA ILE A 650 3.10 -19.07 17.90
C ILE A 650 3.75 -19.44 19.24
N ARG A 651 4.79 -18.71 19.66
CA ARG A 651 5.42 -18.92 20.98
C ARG A 651 4.43 -18.67 22.12
N ASP A 652 3.74 -17.54 22.05
CA ASP A 652 2.76 -17.13 23.06
C ASP A 652 1.60 -18.12 23.11
N PHE A 653 1.10 -18.53 21.94
CA PHE A 653 0.11 -19.59 21.82
C PHE A 653 0.56 -20.88 22.53
N GLY A 654 1.77 -21.36 22.25
CA GLY A 654 2.32 -22.55 22.91
C GLY A 654 2.50 -22.39 24.43
N LEU A 655 2.97 -21.24 24.90
CA LEU A 655 3.08 -20.91 26.32
C LEU A 655 1.70 -20.99 27.00
N PHE A 656 0.69 -20.35 26.42
CA PHE A 656 -0.66 -20.34 26.97
C PHE A 656 -1.34 -21.70 26.91
N LEU A 657 -1.05 -22.52 25.90
CA LEU A 657 -1.49 -23.92 25.87
C LEU A 657 -0.87 -24.74 27.01
N ALA A 658 0.44 -24.59 27.25
CA ALA A 658 1.13 -25.24 28.34
C ALA A 658 0.57 -24.80 29.71
N LEU A 659 0.28 -23.51 29.88
CA LEU A 659 -0.34 -22.99 31.11
C LEU A 659 -1.79 -23.46 31.26
N GLY A 660 -2.60 -23.37 30.21
CA GLY A 660 -4.02 -23.77 30.22
C GLY A 660 -4.21 -25.24 30.62
N ILE A 661 -3.43 -26.15 30.01
CA ILE A 661 -3.51 -27.57 30.36
C ILE A 661 -2.99 -27.84 31.79
N SER A 662 -2.05 -27.04 32.28
CA SER A 662 -1.55 -27.10 33.66
C SER A 662 -2.59 -26.63 34.66
N TYR A 663 -3.27 -25.52 34.38
CA TYR A 663 -4.38 -25.05 35.20
C TYR A 663 -5.50 -26.09 35.21
N THR A 664 -5.86 -26.66 34.06
CA THR A 664 -6.87 -27.70 34.03
C THR A 664 -6.45 -28.94 34.83
N PHE A 665 -5.20 -29.39 34.73
CA PHE A 665 -4.69 -30.50 35.54
C PHE A 665 -4.81 -30.20 37.04
N ILE A 666 -4.36 -29.02 37.48
CA ILE A 666 -4.40 -28.58 38.88
C ILE A 666 -5.84 -28.56 39.39
N ILE A 667 -6.75 -27.90 38.66
CA ILE A 667 -8.16 -27.74 39.05
C ILE A 667 -8.88 -29.09 39.03
N THR A 668 -8.56 -29.98 38.08
CA THR A 668 -9.08 -31.36 38.05
C THR A 668 -8.62 -32.15 39.27
N MET A 669 -7.33 -32.14 39.60
CA MET A 669 -6.81 -32.91 40.73
C MET A 669 -7.23 -32.36 42.09
N THR A 670 -7.64 -31.09 42.15
CA THR A 670 -8.02 -30.40 43.40
C THR A 670 -9.53 -30.17 43.48
N LEU A 671 -10.04 -29.16 42.77
CA LEU A 671 -11.42 -28.69 42.83
C LEU A 671 -12.43 -29.76 42.42
N LEU A 672 -12.22 -30.43 41.28
CA LEU A 672 -13.17 -31.42 40.77
C LEU A 672 -13.36 -32.57 41.76
N VAL A 673 -12.24 -33.13 42.21
CA VAL A 673 -12.16 -34.25 43.15
C VAL A 673 -12.77 -33.85 44.50
N ALA A 674 -12.45 -32.67 45.01
CA ALA A 674 -13.00 -32.17 46.27
C ALA A 674 -14.51 -31.97 46.21
N LEU A 675 -15.03 -31.30 45.16
CA LEU A 675 -16.46 -31.12 44.96
C LEU A 675 -17.18 -32.46 44.79
N ARG A 676 -16.58 -33.39 44.04
CA ARG A 676 -17.15 -34.73 43.88
C ARG A 676 -17.26 -35.47 45.20
N PHE A 677 -16.22 -35.40 46.02
CA PHE A 677 -16.22 -35.99 47.35
C PHE A 677 -17.31 -35.37 48.24
N ILE A 678 -17.42 -34.04 48.30
CA ILE A 678 -18.43 -33.33 49.09
C ILE A 678 -19.85 -33.76 48.70
N ILE A 679 -20.13 -33.93 47.40
CA ILE A 679 -21.46 -34.31 46.90
C ILE A 679 -21.82 -35.75 47.32
N ASP A 680 -20.86 -36.67 47.31
CA ASP A 680 -21.13 -38.09 47.55
C ASP A 680 -20.81 -38.56 48.99
N GLN A 681 -20.12 -37.77 49.82
CA GLN A 681 -19.72 -38.17 51.19
C GLN A 681 -20.90 -38.51 52.10
N LYS A 682 -22.07 -37.91 51.85
CA LYS A 682 -23.30 -38.13 52.64
C LYS A 682 -24.18 -39.26 52.09
N ARG A 683 -23.78 -39.92 51.00
CA ARG A 683 -24.59 -40.95 50.34
C ARG A 683 -24.28 -42.35 50.89
N PRO A 684 -25.30 -43.18 51.15
CA PRO A 684 -25.08 -44.56 51.57
C PRO A 684 -24.37 -45.36 50.47
N PRO A 685 -23.54 -46.37 50.82
CA PRO A 685 -22.87 -47.22 49.84
C PRO A 685 -23.91 -47.92 48.96
N LEU A 686 -23.84 -47.66 47.65
CA LEU A 686 -24.72 -48.21 46.63
C LEU A 686 -24.57 -49.74 46.57
N HIS A 687 -25.48 -50.48 47.20
CA HIS A 687 -25.67 -51.91 46.95
C HIS A 687 -26.45 -52.07 45.64
N ILE A 688 -25.74 -52.09 44.51
CA ILE A 688 -26.36 -52.38 43.22
C ILE A 688 -26.31 -53.90 43.02
N LYS A 689 -27.48 -54.55 43.02
CA LYS A 689 -27.62 -55.90 42.43
C LYS A 689 -27.10 -55.85 41.00
N SER A 690 -26.11 -56.68 40.69
CA SER A 690 -25.52 -56.87 39.36
C SER A 690 -26.61 -57.03 38.29
N LYS A 691 -27.01 -55.92 37.65
CA LYS A 691 -27.63 -55.96 36.32
C LYS A 691 -26.63 -55.33 35.36
N GLN A 692 -26.05 -56.21 34.55
CA GLN A 692 -25.12 -55.94 33.46
C GLN A 692 -25.73 -55.01 32.41
N GLN A 693 -25.81 -53.70 32.66
CA GLN A 693 -26.14 -52.73 31.61
C GLN A 693 -25.25 -51.50 31.70
N ALA A 694 -23.99 -51.70 31.27
CA ALA A 694 -23.13 -50.67 30.68
C ALA A 694 -22.53 -51.19 29.35
N PHE A 695 -23.27 -52.07 28.66
CA PHE A 695 -22.77 -53.14 27.79
C PHE A 695 -22.69 -52.81 26.28
N THR A 696 -22.73 -51.54 25.85
CA THR A 696 -22.75 -51.22 24.39
C THR A 696 -21.36 -50.88 23.83
N MET A 697 -20.63 -49.92 24.44
CA MET A 697 -19.33 -49.46 23.92
C MET A 697 -18.18 -50.45 24.17
N THR A 698 -18.14 -51.08 25.33
CA THR A 698 -17.14 -52.12 25.65
C THR A 698 -17.30 -53.35 24.77
N THR A 699 -18.54 -53.70 24.42
CA THR A 699 -18.85 -54.81 23.49
C THR A 699 -18.43 -54.48 22.06
N LEU A 700 -18.65 -53.25 21.60
CA LEU A 700 -18.15 -52.77 20.30
C LEU A 700 -16.62 -52.87 20.24
N MET A 701 -15.92 -52.30 21.24
CA MET A 701 -14.46 -52.35 21.33
C MET A 701 -13.93 -53.77 21.45
N GLY A 702 -14.64 -54.66 22.16
CA GLY A 702 -14.31 -56.08 22.22
C GLY A 702 -14.50 -56.83 20.88
N ARG A 703 -15.43 -56.40 20.02
CA ARG A 703 -15.54 -56.91 18.63
C ARG A 703 -14.40 -56.40 17.76
N ILE A 704 -14.04 -55.11 17.88
CA ILE A 704 -12.90 -54.51 17.20
C ILE A 704 -11.63 -55.28 17.56
N ALA A 705 -11.36 -55.50 18.85
CA ALA A 705 -10.18 -56.24 19.32
C ALA A 705 -10.05 -57.64 18.72
N ARG A 706 -11.15 -58.43 18.71
CA ARG A 706 -11.15 -59.79 18.14
C ARG A 706 -10.94 -59.78 16.62
N THR A 707 -11.56 -58.83 15.94
CA THR A 707 -11.42 -58.67 14.48
C THR A 707 -10.00 -58.26 14.10
N LEU A 708 -9.42 -57.36 14.89
CA LEU A 708 -8.04 -56.86 14.74
C LEU A 708 -7.03 -58.01 14.85
N LEU A 709 -7.15 -58.85 15.89
CA LEU A 709 -6.28 -60.02 16.08
C LEU A 709 -6.43 -61.05 14.94
N ARG A 710 -7.63 -61.23 14.38
CA ARG A 710 -7.87 -62.16 13.26
C ARG A 710 -7.25 -61.68 11.94
N HIS A 711 -7.19 -60.38 11.71
CA HIS A 711 -6.77 -59.78 10.44
C HIS A 711 -5.51 -58.92 10.55
N GLU A 712 -4.63 -59.19 11.53
CA GLU A 712 -3.46 -58.35 11.84
C GLU A 712 -2.60 -57.99 10.62
N LYS A 713 -2.34 -58.95 9.71
CA LYS A 713 -1.53 -58.73 8.51
C LYS A 713 -2.20 -57.78 7.52
N LYS A 714 -3.53 -57.89 7.34
CA LYS A 714 -4.28 -57.02 6.43
C LYS A 714 -4.30 -55.59 6.92
N VAL A 715 -4.47 -55.39 8.24
CA VAL A 715 -4.45 -54.07 8.87
C VAL A 715 -3.10 -53.38 8.61
N PHE A 716 -1.97 -54.06 8.84
CA PHE A 716 -0.65 -53.48 8.55
C PHE A 716 -0.46 -53.10 7.08
N ILE A 717 -0.86 -53.96 6.14
CA ILE A 717 -0.71 -53.67 4.69
C ILE A 717 -1.53 -52.44 4.31
N VAL A 718 -2.79 -52.37 4.74
CA VAL A 718 -3.68 -51.23 4.45
C VAL A 718 -3.12 -49.95 5.06
N THR A 719 -2.64 -49.98 6.30
CA THR A 719 -2.02 -48.83 6.94
C THR A 719 -0.80 -48.34 6.17
N ILE A 720 0.10 -49.24 5.76
CA ILE A 720 1.30 -48.87 4.99
C ILE A 720 0.91 -48.25 3.65
N LEU A 721 -0.08 -48.80 2.96
CA LEU A 721 -0.57 -48.25 1.69
C LEU A 721 -1.13 -46.84 1.87
N ILE A 722 -1.96 -46.61 2.89
CA ILE A 722 -2.50 -45.29 3.21
C ILE A 722 -1.36 -44.33 3.57
N CYS A 723 -0.40 -44.75 4.38
CA CYS A 723 0.76 -43.91 4.70
C CYS A 723 1.59 -43.54 3.47
N LEU A 724 1.71 -44.43 2.47
CA LEU A 724 2.47 -44.15 1.25
C LEU A 724 1.73 -43.11 0.40
N VAL A 725 0.41 -43.28 0.18
CA VAL A 725 -0.43 -42.32 -0.55
C VAL A 725 -0.44 -40.95 0.15
N MET A 726 -0.67 -40.94 1.47
CA MET A 726 -0.66 -39.71 2.24
C MET A 726 0.73 -39.07 2.26
N GLY A 727 1.80 -39.86 2.39
CA GLY A 727 3.18 -39.39 2.36
C GLY A 727 3.56 -38.73 1.03
N THR A 728 3.09 -39.27 -0.11
CA THR A 728 3.28 -38.60 -1.41
C THR A 728 2.52 -37.28 -1.49
N ALA A 729 1.31 -37.21 -0.90
CA ALA A 729 0.52 -35.98 -0.85
C ALA A 729 1.19 -34.88 0.00
N VAL A 730 1.87 -35.24 1.09
CA VAL A 730 2.63 -34.28 1.93
C VAL A 730 3.66 -33.50 1.10
N THR A 731 4.33 -34.14 0.14
CA THR A 731 5.37 -33.48 -0.68
C THR A 731 4.82 -32.41 -1.63
N GLN A 732 3.51 -32.35 -1.84
CA GLN A 732 2.83 -31.39 -2.73
C GLN A 732 2.09 -30.30 -1.96
N LEU A 733 2.21 -30.28 -0.63
CA LEU A 733 1.53 -29.31 0.23
C LEU A 733 2.18 -27.93 0.10
N LYS A 734 1.39 -26.91 -0.24
CA LYS A 734 1.86 -25.52 -0.35
C LYS A 734 1.74 -24.77 0.99
N SER A 735 2.68 -23.87 1.27
CA SER A 735 2.57 -22.89 2.37
C SER A 735 2.01 -21.58 1.87
N GLY A 736 1.20 -20.90 2.68
CA GLY A 736 0.62 -19.60 2.32
C GLY A 736 0.28 -18.76 3.53
N PHE A 737 0.54 -17.46 3.43
CA PHE A 737 0.22 -16.45 4.42
C PHE A 737 -0.26 -15.20 3.67
N SER A 738 -1.49 -14.79 3.97
CA SER A 738 -2.04 -13.52 3.49
C SER A 738 -3.04 -13.04 4.53
N MET A 739 -2.96 -11.76 4.88
CA MET A 739 -3.84 -11.16 5.88
C MET A 739 -5.32 -11.23 5.44
N ASN A 740 -5.55 -11.21 4.12
CA ASN A 740 -6.88 -11.29 3.52
C ASN A 740 -7.58 -12.63 3.80
N GLN A 741 -6.83 -13.69 4.11
CA GLN A 741 -7.41 -14.99 4.46
C GLN A 741 -8.15 -14.97 5.80
N PHE A 742 -7.92 -13.97 6.67
CA PHE A 742 -8.61 -13.86 7.96
C PHE A 742 -10.03 -13.27 7.85
N ILE A 743 -10.44 -12.82 6.67
CA ILE A 743 -11.79 -12.35 6.37
C ILE A 743 -12.50 -13.38 5.47
N PRO A 744 -13.83 -13.55 5.58
CA PRO A 744 -14.61 -14.29 4.59
C PRO A 744 -14.35 -13.82 3.15
N GLN A 745 -14.27 -14.74 2.20
CA GLN A 745 -14.03 -14.42 0.77
C GLN A 745 -15.16 -13.58 0.15
N ASP A 746 -16.37 -13.67 0.70
CA ASP A 746 -17.55 -12.91 0.23
C ASP A 746 -17.58 -11.47 0.78
N ASN A 747 -16.56 -11.04 1.53
CA ASN A 747 -16.54 -9.70 2.11
C ASN A 747 -16.38 -8.62 1.02
N PRO A 748 -17.25 -7.58 1.00
CA PRO A 748 -17.20 -6.52 0.01
C PRO A 748 -15.86 -5.78 -0.07
N ALA A 749 -15.21 -5.51 1.07
CA ALA A 749 -13.94 -4.77 1.10
C ALA A 749 -12.80 -5.55 0.43
N LEU A 750 -12.83 -6.89 0.51
CA LEU A 750 -11.85 -7.76 -0.14
C LEU A 750 -12.08 -7.87 -1.66
N GLN A 751 -13.34 -7.99 -2.07
CA GLN A 751 -13.71 -7.97 -3.50
C GLN A 751 -13.33 -6.64 -4.13
N LEU A 752 -13.57 -5.54 -3.42
CA LEU A 752 -13.19 -4.20 -3.84
C LEU A 752 -11.67 -4.05 -3.96
N PHE A 753 -10.90 -4.58 -3.01
CA PHE A 753 -9.44 -4.56 -3.07
C PHE A 753 -8.90 -5.25 -4.33
N THR A 754 -9.50 -6.38 -4.70
CA THR A 754 -9.15 -7.12 -5.93
C THR A 754 -9.53 -6.31 -7.18
N LYS A 755 -10.74 -5.76 -7.19
CA LYS A 755 -11.26 -4.93 -8.29
C LYS A 755 -10.40 -3.67 -8.53
N ILE A 756 -9.94 -3.02 -7.46
CA ILE A 756 -9.01 -1.88 -7.56
C ILE A 756 -7.71 -2.28 -8.26
N GLY A 757 -7.18 -3.47 -7.96
CA GLY A 757 -6.00 -4.01 -8.62
C GLY A 757 -6.16 -4.18 -10.14
N GLU A 758 -7.35 -4.57 -10.58
CA GLU A 758 -7.68 -4.76 -12.01
C GLU A 758 -7.94 -3.44 -12.73
N ASP A 759 -8.72 -2.53 -12.11
CA ASP A 759 -9.14 -1.28 -12.73
C ASP A 759 -8.05 -0.20 -12.69
N PHE A 760 -7.15 -0.22 -11.69
CA PHE A 760 -6.13 0.81 -11.44
C PHE A 760 -4.73 0.23 -11.16
N PRO A 761 -4.15 -0.56 -12.08
CA PRO A 761 -2.87 -1.24 -11.90
C PRO A 761 -1.69 -0.28 -11.66
N PHE A 762 -1.83 1.01 -11.99
CA PHE A 762 -0.82 2.04 -11.74
C PHE A 762 -0.88 2.64 -10.32
N SER A 763 -2.02 2.55 -9.64
CA SER A 763 -2.23 3.11 -8.29
C SER A 763 -2.36 2.05 -7.21
N SER A 764 -2.70 0.81 -7.58
CA SER A 764 -2.84 -0.34 -6.68
C SER A 764 -1.53 -1.09 -6.42
N GLN A 765 -0.39 -0.46 -6.68
CA GLN A 765 0.92 -1.10 -6.59
C GLN A 765 1.39 -1.14 -5.15
N ASP A 766 1.97 -2.27 -4.77
CA ASP A 766 2.64 -2.40 -3.49
C ASP A 766 3.92 -1.55 -3.48
N GLN A 767 4.27 -1.04 -2.30
CA GLN A 767 5.48 -0.27 -2.10
C GLN A 767 6.48 -1.09 -1.30
N GLU A 768 7.67 -1.26 -1.86
CA GLU A 768 8.84 -1.72 -1.15
C GLU A 768 9.80 -0.54 -0.93
N TYR A 769 10.69 -0.69 0.04
CA TYR A 769 11.56 0.37 0.53
C TYR A 769 13.00 -0.10 0.58
N ILE A 770 13.91 0.78 0.20
CA ILE A 770 15.34 0.65 0.50
C ILE A 770 15.67 1.75 1.49
N LEU A 771 15.85 1.37 2.75
CA LEU A 771 16.24 2.27 3.82
C LEU A 771 17.76 2.44 3.78
N ILE A 772 18.23 3.70 3.76
CA ILE A 772 19.65 4.02 3.77
C ILE A 772 19.96 4.85 5.02
N GLU A 773 20.81 4.35 5.89
CA GLU A 773 21.15 4.96 7.19
C GLU A 773 22.64 5.31 7.27
N GLY A 774 22.96 6.50 7.78
CA GLY A 774 24.31 7.03 7.86
C GLY A 774 24.35 8.53 7.54
N ASN A 775 25.51 9.06 7.14
CA ASN A 775 25.56 10.43 6.62
C ASN A 775 24.97 10.45 5.20
N VAL A 776 23.75 10.97 5.04
CA VAL A 776 23.05 10.95 3.75
C VAL A 776 23.13 12.23 2.94
N ALA A 777 23.90 13.21 3.42
CA ALA A 777 24.17 14.48 2.72
C ALA A 777 25.53 14.45 2.01
N THR A 778 25.82 13.37 1.29
CA THR A 778 27.08 13.19 0.54
C THR A 778 26.84 13.00 -0.95
N VAL A 779 27.84 13.37 -1.76
CA VAL A 779 27.80 13.17 -3.22
C VAL A 779 27.83 11.69 -3.55
N ASP A 780 28.63 10.89 -2.83
CA ASP A 780 28.74 9.44 -3.03
C ASP A 780 27.39 8.75 -2.86
N LEU A 781 26.59 9.15 -1.85
CA LEU A 781 25.25 8.61 -1.67
C LEU A 781 24.32 8.97 -2.84
N LEU A 782 24.35 10.22 -3.31
CA LEU A 782 23.51 10.64 -4.45
C LEU A 782 23.89 9.92 -5.74
N GLN A 783 25.18 9.61 -5.94
CA GLN A 783 25.65 8.78 -7.05
C GLN A 783 25.20 7.32 -6.90
N GLY A 784 25.28 6.77 -5.68
CA GLY A 784 24.75 5.45 -5.37
C GLY A 784 23.26 5.35 -5.67
N LEU A 785 22.47 6.35 -5.26
CA LEU A 785 21.04 6.42 -5.57
C LEU A 785 20.78 6.49 -7.08
N ALA A 786 21.51 7.34 -7.81
CA ALA A 786 21.37 7.45 -9.26
C ALA A 786 21.67 6.11 -9.97
N THR A 787 22.70 5.39 -9.50
CA THR A 787 23.09 4.07 -10.02
C THR A 787 22.04 3.02 -9.71
N THR A 788 21.52 2.97 -8.47
CA THR A 788 20.44 2.04 -8.13
C THR A 788 19.16 2.31 -8.93
N HIS A 789 18.81 3.57 -9.18
CA HIS A 789 17.70 3.90 -10.10
C HIS A 789 17.95 3.40 -11.53
N GLU A 790 19.19 3.42 -11.99
CA GLU A 790 19.56 2.90 -13.31
C GLU A 790 19.47 1.38 -13.37
N ASN A 791 19.98 0.69 -12.34
CA ASN A 791 19.94 -0.77 -12.21
C ASN A 791 18.48 -1.28 -12.22
N LEU A 792 17.57 -0.65 -11.47
CA LEU A 792 16.15 -1.05 -11.39
C LEU A 792 15.37 -0.95 -12.73
N ASN A 793 15.97 -0.48 -13.82
CA ASN A 793 15.27 -0.33 -15.12
C ASN A 793 15.06 -1.64 -15.88
N ASP A 794 15.92 -2.64 -15.68
CA ASP A 794 15.76 -3.95 -16.31
C ASP A 794 14.98 -4.95 -15.44
N ASP A 795 14.72 -4.59 -14.18
CA ASP A 795 13.88 -5.35 -13.27
C ASP A 795 12.47 -5.59 -13.80
N ARG A 796 12.02 -6.82 -13.58
CA ARG A 796 10.74 -7.31 -14.09
C ARG A 796 9.56 -6.87 -13.25
N TYR A 797 9.74 -6.84 -11.93
CA TYR A 797 8.65 -6.62 -10.98
C TYR A 797 8.56 -5.16 -10.51
N VAL A 798 9.55 -4.33 -10.84
CA VAL A 798 9.48 -2.88 -10.59
C VAL A 798 8.40 -2.28 -11.48
N ALA A 799 7.45 -1.62 -10.86
CA ALA A 799 6.36 -0.96 -11.52
C ALA A 799 6.86 0.17 -12.44
N ARG A 800 6.12 0.40 -13.52
CA ARG A 800 6.42 1.47 -14.48
C ARG A 800 5.33 2.52 -14.48
N LYS A 801 5.73 3.77 -14.69
CA LYS A 801 4.82 4.88 -14.97
C LYS A 801 4.23 4.71 -16.37
N SER A 802 3.20 5.50 -16.70
CA SER A 802 2.56 5.45 -18.03
C SER A 802 3.50 5.81 -19.19
N ASP A 803 4.61 6.48 -18.90
CA ASP A 803 5.66 6.83 -19.88
C ASP A 803 6.73 5.72 -20.05
N GLY A 804 6.64 4.63 -19.28
CA GLY A 804 7.56 3.49 -19.32
C GLY A 804 8.78 3.61 -18.40
N SER A 805 8.98 4.75 -17.73
CA SER A 805 10.03 4.91 -16.71
C SER A 805 9.69 4.13 -15.43
N THR A 806 10.72 3.73 -14.68
CA THR A 806 10.55 3.07 -13.38
C THR A 806 9.82 4.01 -12.42
N LYS A 807 8.85 3.45 -11.70
CA LYS A 807 8.11 4.17 -10.69
C LYS A 807 8.84 4.01 -9.36
N THR A 808 9.75 4.93 -9.13
CA THR A 808 10.59 4.99 -7.94
C THR A 808 10.61 6.43 -7.41
N GLU A 809 10.74 6.58 -6.09
CA GLU A 809 10.85 7.88 -5.43
C GLU A 809 12.03 7.87 -4.46
N SER A 810 12.97 8.81 -4.61
CA SER A 810 13.98 9.11 -3.60
C SER A 810 14.37 10.57 -3.63
N ILE A 811 15.28 10.95 -2.73
CA ILE A 811 15.87 12.29 -2.75
C ILE A 811 16.55 12.61 -4.09
N TYR A 812 17.08 11.60 -4.81
CA TYR A 812 17.62 11.78 -6.15
C TYR A 812 16.54 12.25 -7.14
N THR A 813 15.42 11.55 -7.25
CA THR A 813 14.34 11.93 -8.18
C THR A 813 13.72 13.27 -7.79
N MET A 814 13.66 13.58 -6.49
CA MET A 814 13.21 14.88 -5.99
C MET A 814 14.13 16.02 -6.46
N ILE A 815 15.46 15.83 -6.39
CA ILE A 815 16.42 16.80 -6.93
C ILE A 815 16.24 16.95 -8.45
N GLN A 816 16.09 15.83 -9.19
CA GLN A 816 15.86 15.88 -10.63
C GLN A 816 14.63 16.70 -10.99
N GLN A 817 13.53 16.52 -10.25
CA GLN A 817 12.29 17.26 -10.43
C GLN A 817 12.48 18.75 -10.09
N ALA A 818 13.12 19.08 -8.96
CA ALA A 818 13.38 20.46 -8.58
C ALA A 818 14.25 21.20 -9.62
N VAL A 819 15.29 20.55 -10.14
CA VAL A 819 16.17 21.10 -11.19
C VAL A 819 15.43 21.25 -12.52
N ALA A 820 14.57 20.29 -12.89
CA ALA A 820 13.76 20.37 -14.10
C ALA A 820 12.75 21.54 -14.05
N ASN A 821 12.18 21.80 -12.86
CA ASN A 821 11.26 22.90 -12.63
C ASN A 821 11.98 24.26 -12.54
N ASN A 822 13.18 24.30 -11.96
CA ASN A 822 13.99 25.52 -11.85
C ASN A 822 15.45 25.26 -12.20
N TYR A 823 15.78 25.47 -13.47
CA TYR A 823 17.15 25.32 -13.96
C TYR A 823 18.17 26.27 -13.28
N SER A 824 17.70 27.36 -12.65
CA SER A 824 18.60 28.27 -11.92
C SER A 824 19.26 27.61 -10.70
N LEU A 825 18.66 26.54 -10.16
CA LEU A 825 19.23 25.75 -9.08
C LEU A 825 20.59 25.15 -9.46
N VAL A 826 20.78 24.85 -10.75
CA VAL A 826 22.04 24.29 -11.27
C VAL A 826 23.22 25.19 -10.92
N LYS A 827 23.06 26.49 -11.15
CA LYS A 827 24.10 27.48 -10.86
C LYS A 827 24.19 27.84 -9.38
N LEU A 828 23.07 27.86 -8.66
CA LEU A 828 23.02 28.26 -7.25
C LEU A 828 23.68 27.23 -6.33
N PHE A 829 23.54 25.95 -6.64
CA PHE A 829 24.03 24.83 -5.82
C PHE A 829 25.17 24.05 -6.48
N ASN A 830 25.84 24.64 -7.48
CA ASN A 830 26.95 24.03 -8.20
C ASN A 830 26.66 22.57 -8.63
N ILE A 831 25.51 22.39 -9.29
CA ILE A 831 25.06 21.09 -9.80
C ILE A 831 25.66 20.89 -11.18
N ASN A 832 26.20 19.70 -11.43
CA ASN A 832 26.74 19.33 -12.72
C ASN A 832 25.61 19.24 -13.77
N GLU A 833 25.78 19.88 -14.94
CA GLU A 833 24.73 19.92 -15.98
C GLU A 833 24.41 18.54 -16.57
N THR A 834 25.36 17.60 -16.54
CA THR A 834 25.22 16.26 -17.15
C THR A 834 24.61 15.27 -16.17
N THR A 835 25.17 15.15 -14.96
CA THR A 835 24.68 14.21 -13.95
C THR A 835 23.50 14.76 -13.15
N ARG A 836 23.29 16.09 -13.18
CA ARG A 836 22.31 16.82 -12.37
C ARG A 836 22.45 16.56 -10.87
N LEU A 837 23.69 16.32 -10.42
CA LEU A 837 24.07 16.16 -9.02
C LEU A 837 25.00 17.29 -8.54
N PRO A 838 24.91 17.72 -7.26
CA PRO A 838 25.89 18.64 -6.68
C PRO A 838 27.32 18.08 -6.73
N GLU A 839 28.32 18.94 -6.88
CA GLU A 839 29.72 18.51 -6.99
C GLU A 839 30.42 18.27 -5.64
N THR A 840 29.90 18.79 -4.52
CA THR A 840 30.50 18.65 -3.18
C THR A 840 29.45 18.36 -2.10
N ASP A 841 29.85 17.64 -1.04
CA ASP A 841 28.96 17.33 0.10
C ASP A 841 28.38 18.58 0.76
N ALA A 842 29.16 19.67 0.82
CA ALA A 842 28.71 20.95 1.34
C ALA A 842 27.60 21.56 0.47
N ASP A 843 27.62 21.32 -0.84
CA ASP A 843 26.57 21.79 -1.75
C ASP A 843 25.33 20.89 -1.69
N VAL A 844 25.50 19.57 -1.45
CA VAL A 844 24.40 18.66 -1.13
C VAL A 844 23.65 19.14 0.12
N GLN A 845 24.36 19.44 1.20
CA GLN A 845 23.74 19.89 2.44
C GLN A 845 22.98 21.22 2.26
N LYS A 846 23.55 22.19 1.54
CA LYS A 846 22.85 23.45 1.21
C LYS A 846 21.61 23.23 0.36
N LEU A 847 21.69 22.32 -0.62
CA LEU A 847 20.55 21.99 -1.48
C LEU A 847 19.44 21.33 -0.66
N TYR A 848 19.77 20.38 0.20
CA TYR A 848 18.81 19.76 1.11
C TYR A 848 18.16 20.78 2.03
N ASP A 849 18.94 21.68 2.64
CA ASP A 849 18.41 22.75 3.50
C ASP A 849 17.45 23.67 2.74
N TYR A 850 17.76 24.00 1.47
CA TYR A 850 16.88 24.78 0.61
C TYR A 850 15.57 24.04 0.29
N LEU A 851 15.65 22.77 -0.12
CA LEU A 851 14.48 21.97 -0.46
C LEU A 851 13.61 21.72 0.78
N PHE A 852 14.20 21.45 1.93
CA PHE A 852 13.49 21.22 3.19
C PHE A 852 12.79 22.48 3.70
N ALA A 853 13.38 23.67 3.48
CA ALA A 853 12.79 24.95 3.87
C ALA A 853 11.80 25.53 2.85
N SER A 854 11.74 24.97 1.65
CA SER A 854 10.85 25.44 0.59
C SER A 854 9.45 24.85 0.79
N PRO A 855 8.39 25.66 0.98
CA PRO A 855 7.02 25.14 1.17
C PRO A 855 6.54 24.24 0.03
N GLU A 856 7.12 24.41 -1.17
CA GLU A 856 6.86 23.57 -2.34
C GLU A 856 7.30 22.10 -2.13
N TYR A 857 8.42 21.88 -1.44
CA TYR A 857 9.06 20.57 -1.34
C TYR A 857 9.11 20.01 0.08
N GLU A 858 8.84 20.83 1.10
CA GLU A 858 8.96 20.50 2.53
C GLU A 858 8.32 19.15 2.87
N MET A 859 7.09 18.91 2.42
CA MET A 859 6.36 17.67 2.73
C MET A 859 6.97 16.45 2.04
N GLN A 860 7.37 16.55 0.77
CA GLN A 860 7.99 15.45 0.03
C GLN A 860 9.38 15.15 0.59
N MET A 861 10.12 16.19 0.97
CA MET A 861 11.43 16.08 1.62
C MET A 861 11.31 15.37 2.97
N ALA A 862 10.36 15.75 3.83
CA ALA A 862 10.14 15.09 5.12
C ALA A 862 9.76 13.61 4.99
N ASN A 863 9.18 13.22 3.85
CA ASN A 863 8.77 11.85 3.54
C ASN A 863 9.89 10.98 2.94
N LEU A 864 11.00 11.58 2.51
CA LEU A 864 12.13 10.89 1.85
C LEU A 864 13.47 11.07 2.58
N LEU A 865 13.58 12.10 3.43
CA LEU A 865 14.82 12.50 4.08
C LEU A 865 14.58 12.78 5.57
N HIS A 866 15.35 12.10 6.42
CA HIS A 866 15.28 12.23 7.87
C HIS A 866 16.40 13.15 8.36
N LYS A 867 16.02 14.12 9.20
CA LYS A 867 16.93 15.11 9.77
C LYS A 867 16.89 15.04 11.28
N GLU A 868 18.05 14.85 11.91
CA GLU A 868 18.21 14.89 13.36
C GLU A 868 19.11 16.09 13.73
N GLY A 869 18.52 17.10 14.35
CA GLY A 869 19.22 18.36 14.60
C GLY A 869 19.59 19.08 13.31
N ASN A 870 20.88 19.12 12.97
CA ASN A 870 21.39 19.76 11.74
C ASN A 870 22.04 18.77 10.76
N GLU A 871 21.97 17.47 11.05
CA GLU A 871 22.54 16.41 10.23
C GLU A 871 21.42 15.58 9.60
N TYR A 872 21.67 15.11 8.38
CA TYR A 872 20.76 14.21 7.65
C TYR A 872 21.27 12.78 7.85
N THR A 873 20.49 11.97 8.58
CA THR A 873 20.94 10.68 9.12
C THR A 873 20.31 9.46 8.43
N ALA A 874 19.24 9.67 7.66
CA ALA A 874 18.64 8.59 6.86
C ALA A 874 17.88 9.13 5.63
N THR A 875 17.80 8.31 4.59
CA THR A 875 16.93 8.53 3.43
C THR A 875 16.28 7.21 3.01
N VAL A 876 15.20 7.29 2.24
CA VAL A 876 14.49 6.11 1.71
C VAL A 876 14.31 6.23 0.20
N LEU A 877 14.58 5.12 -0.49
CA LEU A 877 14.12 4.90 -1.86
C LEU A 877 12.84 4.06 -1.79
N ARG A 878 11.75 4.57 -2.35
CA ARG A 878 10.51 3.83 -2.52
C ARG A 878 10.50 3.20 -3.90
N VAL A 879 10.27 1.91 -3.95
CA VAL A 879 10.16 1.14 -5.18
C VAL A 879 8.73 0.64 -5.26
N TYR A 880 8.00 1.10 -6.26
CA TYR A 880 6.66 0.57 -6.51
C TYR A 880 6.81 -0.74 -7.27
N VAL A 881 6.01 -1.73 -6.92
CA VAL A 881 6.12 -3.10 -7.46
C VAL A 881 4.78 -3.51 -8.07
N ASP A 882 4.85 -4.15 -9.23
CA ASP A 882 3.71 -4.77 -9.90
C ASP A 882 3.97 -6.27 -10.08
N LEU A 883 3.33 -7.08 -9.23
CA LEU A 883 3.46 -8.54 -9.26
C LEU A 883 2.41 -9.23 -10.14
N GLY A 884 1.54 -8.46 -10.82
CA GLY A 884 0.43 -9.00 -11.60
C GLY A 884 -0.57 -9.79 -10.75
N SER A 885 -1.53 -10.44 -11.41
CA SER A 885 -2.57 -11.23 -10.74
C SER A 885 -2.03 -12.53 -10.14
N ALA A 886 -2.57 -12.88 -8.97
CA ALA A 886 -2.19 -14.00 -8.10
C ALA A 886 -1.80 -15.29 -8.84
N SER A 887 -0.51 -15.47 -9.05
CA SER A 887 0.03 -16.70 -9.61
C SER A 887 0.22 -17.76 -8.52
N ASP A 888 0.27 -19.02 -8.92
CA ASP A 888 0.41 -20.18 -8.02
C ASP A 888 1.79 -20.26 -7.32
N ASP A 889 2.67 -19.28 -7.59
CA ASP A 889 4.09 -19.21 -7.24
C ASP A 889 4.54 -17.84 -6.64
N MET A 890 3.63 -17.18 -5.91
CA MET A 890 3.90 -15.88 -5.26
C MET A 890 5.18 -15.87 -4.40
N THR A 891 5.49 -16.97 -3.72
CA THR A 891 6.72 -17.07 -2.90
C THR A 891 7.96 -16.92 -3.76
N GLN A 892 8.03 -17.58 -4.92
CA GLN A 892 9.17 -17.46 -5.82
C GLN A 892 9.26 -16.06 -6.43
N GLN A 893 8.12 -15.43 -6.74
CA GLN A 893 8.10 -14.04 -7.20
C GLN A 893 8.66 -13.09 -6.15
N PHE A 894 8.24 -13.22 -4.89
CA PHE A 894 8.80 -12.40 -3.79
C PHE A 894 10.29 -12.68 -3.57
N GLU A 895 10.74 -13.93 -3.71
CA GLU A 895 12.16 -14.28 -3.61
C GLU A 895 12.99 -13.63 -4.72
N GLN A 896 12.48 -13.64 -5.95
CA GLN A 896 13.12 -12.99 -7.08
C GLN A 896 13.16 -11.47 -6.89
N LEU A 897 12.05 -10.85 -6.50
CA LEU A 897 12.01 -9.43 -6.16
C LEU A 897 13.01 -9.07 -5.06
N GLN A 898 13.07 -9.87 -3.98
CA GLN A 898 14.05 -9.64 -2.92
C GLN A 898 15.48 -9.71 -3.46
N GLN A 899 15.75 -10.66 -4.34
CA GLN A 899 17.07 -10.84 -4.92
C GLN A 899 17.43 -9.68 -5.86
N GLU A 900 16.57 -9.35 -6.81
CA GLU A 900 16.70 -8.22 -7.75
C GLU A 900 17.01 -6.92 -6.98
N LEU A 901 16.18 -6.56 -5.99
CA LEU A 901 16.38 -5.35 -5.20
C LEU A 901 17.68 -5.33 -4.38
N ASN A 902 18.20 -6.48 -3.96
CA ASN A 902 19.48 -6.56 -3.23
C ASN A 902 20.68 -6.53 -4.18
N ASP A 903 20.58 -7.16 -5.35
CA ASP A 903 21.63 -7.22 -6.36
C ASP A 903 21.83 -5.83 -7.03
N ASP A 904 20.78 -5.01 -7.06
CA ASP A 904 20.78 -3.66 -7.65
C ASP A 904 21.27 -2.54 -6.71
N LEU A 905 21.54 -2.85 -5.43
CA LEU A 905 22.08 -1.89 -4.48
C LEU A 905 23.48 -1.45 -4.91
N ALA A 906 23.66 -0.13 -5.06
CA ALA A 906 24.97 0.46 -5.26
C ALA A 906 25.70 0.67 -3.92
N GLU A 907 26.95 1.13 -3.99
CA GLU A 907 27.66 1.61 -2.81
C GLU A 907 27.16 3.02 -2.46
N TYR A 908 26.86 3.28 -1.17
CA TYR A 908 26.36 4.57 -0.68
C TYR A 908 27.38 5.27 0.24
N GLY A 909 28.68 5.10 -0.04
CA GLY A 909 29.76 5.56 0.83
C GLY A 909 29.76 4.82 2.17
N ASP A 910 29.75 5.56 3.28
CA ASP A 910 29.70 4.99 4.64
C ASP A 910 28.27 4.58 5.09
N ALA A 911 27.24 4.89 4.29
CA ALA A 911 25.85 4.58 4.64
C ALA A 911 25.47 3.13 4.31
N GLN A 912 24.61 2.53 5.14
CA GLN A 912 24.13 1.16 4.96
C GLN A 912 22.74 1.14 4.35
N ALA A 913 22.56 0.35 3.29
CA ALA A 913 21.26 0.14 2.65
C ALA A 913 20.64 -1.20 3.07
N ILE A 914 19.33 -1.18 3.34
CA ILE A 914 18.55 -2.35 3.78
C ILE A 914 17.24 -2.37 3.00
N VAL A 915 17.02 -3.43 2.23
CA VAL A 915 15.77 -3.65 1.48
C VAL A 915 14.69 -4.20 2.41
N THR A 916 13.52 -3.58 2.40
CA THR A 916 12.37 -3.92 3.25
C THR A 916 11.04 -3.52 2.61
N GLY A 917 9.93 -3.80 3.27
CA GLY A 917 8.57 -3.51 2.82
C GLY A 917 7.62 -4.69 3.01
N THR A 918 6.35 -4.50 2.69
CA THR A 918 5.27 -5.40 3.12
C THR A 918 5.36 -6.77 2.46
N LEU A 919 5.68 -6.84 1.16
CA LEU A 919 5.81 -8.11 0.44
C LEU A 919 7.03 -8.88 0.92
N LEU A 920 8.14 -8.18 1.17
CA LEU A 920 9.36 -8.82 1.66
C LEU A 920 9.24 -9.27 3.12
N ILE A 921 8.50 -8.54 3.96
CA ILE A 921 8.13 -9.02 5.30
C ILE A 921 7.24 -10.26 5.20
N THR A 922 6.27 -10.26 4.28
CA THR A 922 5.41 -11.44 4.03
C THR A 922 6.25 -12.65 3.63
N LEU A 923 7.22 -12.48 2.74
CA LEU A 923 8.19 -13.54 2.39
C LEU A 923 9.00 -13.99 3.61
N SER A 924 9.51 -13.06 4.40
CA SER A 924 10.22 -13.34 5.65
C SER A 924 9.35 -14.16 6.60
N ILE A 925 8.06 -13.83 6.75
CA ILE A 925 7.09 -14.60 7.55
C ILE A 925 6.92 -16.00 6.96
N LEU A 926 6.70 -16.14 5.65
CA LEU A 926 6.53 -17.44 4.97
C LEU A 926 7.71 -18.40 5.17
N LYS A 927 8.94 -17.90 4.95
CA LYS A 927 10.19 -18.67 5.14
C LYS A 927 10.35 -19.05 6.61
N ASN A 928 10.28 -18.07 7.51
CA ASN A 928 10.45 -18.29 8.94
C ASN A 928 9.36 -19.20 9.55
N MET A 929 8.13 -19.13 9.06
CA MET A 929 7.02 -19.99 9.46
C MET A 929 7.33 -21.45 9.13
N THR A 930 7.78 -21.71 7.90
CA THR A 930 8.10 -23.06 7.42
C THR A 930 9.33 -23.63 8.16
N GLU A 931 10.41 -22.86 8.25
CA GLU A 931 11.63 -23.26 8.98
C GLU A 931 11.36 -23.50 10.47
N SER A 932 10.65 -22.57 11.13
CA SER A 932 10.24 -22.71 12.53
C SER A 932 9.39 -23.94 12.76
N GLN A 933 8.52 -24.31 11.82
CA GLN A 933 7.70 -25.50 11.99
C GLN A 933 8.54 -26.76 11.93
N ILE A 934 9.43 -26.87 10.95
CA ILE A 934 10.29 -28.05 10.81
C ILE A 934 11.14 -28.20 12.08
N LEU A 935 11.74 -27.11 12.55
CA LEU A 935 12.55 -27.09 13.76
C LEU A 935 11.73 -27.41 15.02
N SER A 936 10.60 -26.73 15.25
CA SER A 936 9.78 -26.93 16.45
C SER A 936 9.13 -28.31 16.48
N THR A 937 8.65 -28.83 15.34
CA THR A 937 8.11 -30.21 15.24
C THR A 937 9.20 -31.23 15.53
N GLY A 938 10.41 -31.02 14.98
CA GLY A 938 11.57 -31.87 15.24
C GLY A 938 11.96 -31.91 16.72
N ILE A 939 12.05 -30.74 17.35
CA ILE A 939 12.33 -30.61 18.79
C ILE A 939 11.22 -31.29 19.60
N CYS A 940 9.95 -31.03 19.28
CA CYS A 940 8.80 -31.64 19.95
C CYS A 940 8.85 -33.17 19.85
N PHE A 941 9.13 -33.71 18.66
CA PHE A 941 9.23 -35.16 18.43
C PHE A 941 10.36 -35.79 19.24
N ILE A 942 11.54 -35.16 19.27
CA ILE A 942 12.70 -35.63 20.05
C ILE A 942 12.40 -35.59 21.54
N LEU A 943 11.91 -34.46 22.05
CA LEU A 943 11.55 -34.31 23.46
C LEU A 943 10.50 -35.32 23.88
N ALA A 944 9.49 -35.56 23.04
CA ALA A 944 8.46 -36.53 23.33
C ALA A 944 8.99 -37.98 23.32
N ALA A 945 9.88 -38.33 22.40
CA ALA A 945 10.55 -39.63 22.38
C ALA A 945 11.43 -39.85 23.63
N ILE A 946 12.16 -38.82 24.07
CA ILE A 946 12.94 -38.83 25.31
C ILE A 946 12.00 -39.02 26.50
N MET A 947 10.90 -38.27 26.57
CA MET A 947 9.93 -38.37 27.66
C MET A 947 9.30 -39.76 27.74
N LEU A 948 8.80 -40.31 26.63
CA LEU A 948 8.24 -41.67 26.63
C LEU A 948 9.28 -42.73 27.02
N THR A 949 10.54 -42.54 26.61
CA THR A 949 11.64 -43.42 27.03
C THR A 949 11.87 -43.35 28.54
N LEU A 950 11.84 -42.16 29.15
CA LEU A 950 11.95 -41.97 30.60
C LEU A 950 10.76 -42.56 31.36
N ILE A 951 9.54 -42.35 30.86
CA ILE A 951 8.29 -42.84 31.45
C ILE A 951 8.26 -44.36 31.47
N PHE A 952 8.51 -45.00 30.32
CA PHE A 952 8.48 -46.45 30.22
C PHE A 952 9.76 -47.13 30.74
N ARG A 953 10.83 -46.35 30.98
CA ARG A 953 12.17 -46.82 31.34
C ARG A 953 12.71 -47.85 30.35
N ASN A 954 12.31 -47.72 29.08
CA ASN A 954 12.68 -48.63 28.01
C ASN A 954 12.59 -47.90 26.66
N PRO A 955 13.72 -47.71 25.95
CA PRO A 955 13.75 -46.93 24.72
C PRO A 955 12.93 -47.58 23.59
N VAL A 956 12.84 -48.91 23.56
CA VAL A 956 12.07 -49.62 22.53
C VAL A 956 10.57 -49.38 22.72
N LEU A 957 10.08 -49.40 23.96
CA LEU A 957 8.68 -49.09 24.26
C LEU A 957 8.37 -47.61 24.00
N GLY A 958 9.31 -46.71 24.31
CA GLY A 958 9.19 -45.28 23.99
C GLY A 958 9.02 -45.05 22.48
N LEU A 959 9.91 -45.64 21.67
CA LEU A 959 9.84 -45.53 20.21
C LEU A 959 8.59 -46.20 19.62
N ILE A 960 8.15 -47.35 20.15
CA ILE A 960 6.90 -47.99 19.71
C ILE A 960 5.69 -47.08 19.95
N ALA A 961 5.66 -46.40 21.10
CA ALA A 961 4.58 -45.47 21.44
C ALA A 961 4.55 -44.20 20.56
N MET A 962 5.65 -43.86 19.89
CA MET A 962 5.70 -42.75 18.90
C MET A 962 5.12 -43.11 17.53
N ILE A 963 4.99 -44.41 17.19
CA ILE A 963 4.55 -44.85 15.86
C ILE A 963 3.15 -44.35 15.49
N PRO A 964 2.11 -44.48 16.36
CA PRO A 964 0.77 -44.00 16.02
C PRO A 964 0.71 -42.50 15.74
N VAL A 965 1.49 -41.74 16.51
CA VAL A 965 1.57 -40.27 16.39
C VAL A 965 2.22 -39.90 15.06
N SER A 966 3.32 -40.57 14.71
CA SER A 966 4.01 -40.37 13.42
C SER A 966 3.08 -40.66 12.24
N ILE A 967 2.31 -41.74 12.30
CA ILE A 967 1.32 -42.10 11.27
C ILE A 967 0.23 -41.04 11.16
N SER A 968 -0.23 -40.52 12.31
CA SER A 968 -1.28 -39.50 12.34
C SER A 968 -0.83 -38.18 11.74
N ILE A 969 0.44 -37.78 11.96
CA ILE A 969 1.05 -36.60 11.32
C ILE A 969 1.08 -36.76 9.80
N ILE A 970 1.49 -37.92 9.29
CA ILE A 970 1.50 -38.19 7.84
C ILE A 970 0.08 -38.14 7.27
N TRP A 971 -0.89 -38.75 7.96
CA TRP A 971 -2.28 -38.78 7.51
C TRP A 971 -2.92 -37.40 7.51
N VAL A 972 -2.68 -36.57 8.54
CA VAL A 972 -3.26 -35.23 8.59
C VAL A 972 -2.64 -34.32 7.52
N LEU A 973 -1.32 -34.30 7.37
CA LEU A 973 -0.65 -33.51 6.35
C LEU A 973 -1.06 -33.94 4.93
N GLY A 974 -1.18 -35.25 4.68
CA GLY A 974 -1.67 -35.75 3.40
C GLY A 974 -3.14 -35.40 3.15
N SER A 975 -3.97 -35.40 4.20
CA SER A 975 -5.37 -35.00 4.10
C SER A 975 -5.53 -33.52 3.79
N MET A 976 -4.66 -32.65 4.32
CA MET A 976 -4.66 -31.23 3.97
C MET A 976 -4.51 -31.01 2.47
N TYR A 977 -3.60 -31.74 1.82
CA TYR A 977 -3.44 -31.69 0.37
C TYR A 977 -4.72 -32.12 -0.38
N PHE A 978 -5.34 -33.25 -0.01
CA PHE A 978 -6.56 -33.73 -0.68
C PHE A 978 -7.78 -32.82 -0.46
N ILE A 979 -7.83 -32.11 0.66
CA ILE A 979 -8.89 -31.13 0.96
C ILE A 979 -8.62 -29.79 0.25
N GLY A 980 -7.39 -29.55 -0.21
CA GLY A 980 -6.97 -28.28 -0.84
C GLY A 980 -6.61 -27.19 0.17
N TYR A 981 -6.24 -27.57 1.40
CA TYR A 981 -5.77 -26.62 2.42
C TYR A 981 -4.25 -26.43 2.33
N SER A 982 -3.81 -25.19 2.50
CA SER A 982 -2.39 -24.82 2.60
C SER A 982 -1.89 -24.81 4.05
N LEU A 983 -0.58 -24.85 4.24
CA LEU A 983 0.05 -24.54 5.53
C LEU A 983 -0.01 -23.04 5.79
N ASN A 984 -0.96 -22.63 6.61
CA ASN A 984 -1.09 -21.27 7.13
C ASN A 984 -0.64 -21.19 8.60
N ILE A 985 -0.66 -19.99 9.18
CA ILE A 985 -0.13 -19.73 10.52
C ILE A 985 -0.80 -20.53 11.65
N LEU A 986 -2.05 -20.96 11.45
CA LEU A 986 -2.77 -21.79 12.42
C LEU A 986 -2.55 -23.28 12.16
N THR A 987 -2.80 -23.74 10.93
CA THR A 987 -2.70 -25.16 10.54
C THR A 987 -1.29 -25.70 10.68
N ILE A 988 -0.27 -24.86 10.54
CA ILE A 988 1.11 -25.27 10.70
C ILE A 988 1.39 -25.79 12.12
N THR A 989 0.78 -25.17 13.15
CA THR A 989 0.90 -25.59 14.55
C THR A 989 0.29 -26.96 14.83
N VAL A 990 -0.60 -27.47 13.97
CA VAL A 990 -1.33 -28.72 14.20
C VAL A 990 -0.38 -29.91 14.29
N THR A 991 0.73 -29.95 13.54
CA THR A 991 1.67 -31.08 13.61
C THR A 991 2.34 -31.20 14.99
N SER A 992 2.75 -30.08 15.59
CA SER A 992 3.28 -30.05 16.96
C SER A 992 2.20 -30.35 18.01
N ILE A 993 0.97 -29.84 17.83
CA ILE A 993 -0.18 -30.19 18.68
C ILE A 993 -0.49 -31.69 18.60
N THR A 994 -0.39 -32.29 17.40
CA THR A 994 -0.60 -33.72 17.16
C THR A 994 0.34 -34.56 18.01
N ILE A 995 1.59 -34.11 18.17
CA ILE A 995 2.56 -34.80 19.04
C ILE A 995 2.11 -34.71 20.49
N GLY A 996 1.80 -33.52 20.99
CA GLY A 996 1.34 -33.35 22.38
C GLY A 996 0.10 -34.19 22.69
N VAL A 997 -0.99 -33.93 21.97
CA VAL A 997 -2.29 -34.55 22.26
C VAL A 997 -2.37 -36.00 21.81
N GLY A 998 -1.76 -36.34 20.66
CA GLY A 998 -1.83 -37.70 20.11
C GLY A 998 -1.04 -38.72 20.92
N ILE A 999 0.02 -38.30 21.61
CA ILE A 999 0.87 -39.19 22.43
C ILE A 999 0.10 -39.74 23.64
N ASP A 1000 -0.87 -38.99 24.17
CA ASP A 1000 -1.63 -39.41 25.33
C ASP A 1000 -2.36 -40.73 25.08
N TYR A 1001 -2.96 -40.90 23.90
CA TYR A 1001 -3.60 -42.15 23.48
C TYR A 1001 -2.61 -43.32 23.44
N SER A 1002 -1.42 -43.10 22.87
CA SER A 1002 -0.35 -44.09 22.86
C SER A 1002 0.10 -44.46 24.28
N CYS A 1003 0.18 -43.49 25.18
CA CYS A 1003 0.59 -43.67 26.56
C CYS A 1003 -0.40 -44.54 27.33
N TYR A 1004 -1.70 -44.21 27.29
CA TYR A 1004 -2.75 -44.97 27.96
C TYR A 1004 -2.82 -46.43 27.47
N ILE A 1005 -2.75 -46.64 26.16
CA ILE A 1005 -2.77 -47.98 25.55
C ILE A 1005 -1.53 -48.78 25.95
N THR A 1006 -0.34 -48.18 25.88
CA THR A 1006 0.92 -48.86 26.22
C THR A 1006 0.97 -49.24 27.70
N GLU A 1007 0.59 -48.31 28.59
CA GLU A 1007 0.63 -48.57 30.04
C GLU A 1007 -0.41 -49.63 30.45
N ARG A 1008 -1.61 -49.60 29.85
CA ARG A 1008 -2.62 -50.64 30.11
C ARG A 1008 -2.18 -52.00 29.58
N PHE A 1009 -1.64 -52.05 28.36
CA PHE A 1009 -1.11 -53.29 27.80
C PHE A 1009 -0.02 -53.86 28.69
N ARG A 1010 0.92 -53.01 29.15
CA ARG A 1010 1.98 -53.41 30.08
C ARG A 1010 1.42 -53.97 31.38
N PHE A 1011 0.46 -53.27 31.98
CA PHE A 1011 -0.17 -53.71 33.23
C PHE A 1011 -0.85 -55.07 33.10
N VAL A 1012 -1.64 -55.29 32.04
CA VAL A 1012 -2.34 -56.57 31.84
C VAL A 1012 -1.38 -57.68 31.43
N ALA A 1013 -0.38 -57.38 30.61
CA ALA A 1013 0.64 -58.35 30.20
C ALA A 1013 1.49 -58.83 31.39
N ASP A 1014 1.87 -57.92 32.30
CA ASP A 1014 2.61 -58.27 33.53
C ASP A 1014 1.75 -59.07 34.53
N GLN A 1015 0.44 -58.82 34.57
CA GLN A 1015 -0.47 -59.55 35.47
C GLN A 1015 -0.87 -60.93 34.95
N THR A 1016 -1.02 -61.11 33.64
CA THR A 1016 -1.62 -62.33 33.06
C THR A 1016 -0.64 -63.21 32.29
N GLY A 1017 0.48 -62.65 31.80
CA GLY A 1017 1.43 -63.38 30.95
C GLY A 1017 0.90 -63.76 29.55
N ASP A 1018 -0.33 -63.36 29.22
CA ASP A 1018 -1.03 -63.65 27.97
C ASP A 1018 -1.16 -62.37 27.13
N VAL A 1019 -0.48 -62.37 25.98
CA VAL A 1019 -0.45 -61.25 25.03
C VAL A 1019 -1.82 -61.01 24.39
N THR A 1020 -2.57 -62.07 24.08
CA THR A 1020 -3.88 -61.95 23.42
C THR A 1020 -4.92 -61.36 24.35
N LYS A 1021 -4.90 -61.81 25.62
CA LYS A 1021 -5.71 -61.23 26.69
C LYS A 1021 -5.31 -59.78 26.98
N ALA A 1022 -4.02 -59.47 26.97
CA ALA A 1022 -3.53 -58.09 27.15
C ALA A 1022 -4.02 -57.14 26.06
N VAL A 1023 -4.02 -57.55 24.78
CA VAL A 1023 -4.60 -56.74 23.68
C VAL A 1023 -6.10 -56.57 23.84
N THR A 1024 -6.82 -57.67 24.09
CA THR A 1024 -8.29 -57.66 24.14
C THR A 1024 -8.81 -56.83 25.32
N GLU A 1025 -8.22 -56.97 26.51
CA GLU A 1025 -8.58 -56.20 27.71
C GLU A 1025 -8.25 -54.71 27.55
N THR A 1026 -7.10 -54.39 26.94
CA THR A 1026 -6.66 -53.00 26.69
C THR A 1026 -7.64 -52.28 25.76
N ILE A 1027 -7.96 -52.87 24.62
CA ILE A 1027 -8.88 -52.26 23.65
C ILE A 1027 -10.30 -52.20 24.22
N SER A 1028 -10.81 -53.28 24.82
CA SER A 1028 -12.21 -53.34 25.29
C SER A 1028 -12.51 -52.40 26.46
N ARG A 1029 -11.60 -52.27 27.43
CA ARG A 1029 -11.80 -51.38 28.58
C ARG A 1029 -11.26 -49.99 28.33
N THR A 1030 -9.95 -49.86 28.13
CA THR A 1030 -9.29 -48.56 28.03
C THR A 1030 -9.64 -47.87 26.72
N GLY A 1031 -9.75 -48.61 25.61
CA GLY A 1031 -10.21 -48.05 24.33
C GLY A 1031 -11.62 -47.44 24.39
N SER A 1032 -12.52 -47.96 25.24
CA SER A 1032 -13.86 -47.37 25.41
C SER A 1032 -13.85 -46.02 26.14
N ALA A 1033 -12.96 -45.84 27.12
CA ALA A 1033 -12.78 -44.57 27.81
C ALA A 1033 -12.09 -43.55 26.89
N ILE A 1034 -11.04 -43.98 26.18
CA ILE A 1034 -10.33 -43.16 25.21
C ILE A 1034 -11.25 -42.71 24.07
N LEU A 1035 -12.15 -43.58 23.57
CA LEU A 1035 -13.10 -43.19 22.51
C LEU A 1035 -14.00 -42.02 22.95
N ILE A 1036 -14.50 -42.04 24.18
CA ILE A 1036 -15.35 -40.95 24.69
C ILE A 1036 -14.53 -39.67 24.79
N ALA A 1037 -13.29 -39.75 25.30
CA ALA A 1037 -12.39 -38.60 25.35
C ALA A 1037 -12.09 -38.05 23.94
N ALA A 1038 -11.74 -38.91 22.99
CA ALA A 1038 -11.47 -38.55 21.60
C ALA A 1038 -12.70 -37.91 20.93
N LEU A 1039 -13.92 -38.42 21.18
CA LEU A 1039 -15.16 -37.82 20.67
C LEU A 1039 -15.40 -36.44 21.28
N CYS A 1040 -15.23 -36.26 22.60
CA CYS A 1040 -15.33 -34.95 23.24
C CYS A 1040 -14.38 -33.94 22.60
N SER A 1041 -13.10 -34.31 22.43
CA SER A 1041 -12.10 -33.43 21.85
C SER A 1041 -12.39 -33.15 20.38
N MET A 1042 -12.69 -34.19 19.57
CA MET A 1042 -13.04 -34.06 18.15
C MET A 1042 -14.20 -33.09 17.93
N PHE A 1043 -15.30 -33.24 18.67
CA PHE A 1043 -16.43 -32.32 18.55
C PHE A 1043 -16.12 -30.93 19.12
N GLY A 1044 -15.30 -30.84 20.17
CA GLY A 1044 -14.83 -29.56 20.72
C GLY A 1044 -14.07 -28.74 19.68
N PHE A 1045 -13.15 -29.37 18.93
CA PHE A 1045 -12.47 -28.73 17.79
C PHE A 1045 -13.37 -28.59 16.57
N GLY A 1046 -14.24 -29.55 16.31
CA GLY A 1046 -15.16 -29.55 15.18
C GLY A 1046 -16.12 -28.35 15.20
N VAL A 1047 -16.38 -27.72 16.35
CA VAL A 1047 -17.16 -26.48 16.42
C VAL A 1047 -16.50 -25.34 15.65
N LEU A 1048 -15.16 -25.29 15.64
CA LEU A 1048 -14.44 -24.28 14.87
C LEU A 1048 -14.69 -24.43 13.37
N ALA A 1049 -15.19 -25.57 12.87
CA ALA A 1049 -15.59 -25.70 11.48
C ALA A 1049 -16.70 -24.71 11.07
N PHE A 1050 -17.40 -24.12 12.04
CA PHE A 1050 -18.41 -23.07 11.84
C PHE A 1050 -17.87 -21.66 12.13
N ALA A 1051 -16.57 -21.50 12.37
CA ALA A 1051 -15.97 -20.19 12.52
C ALA A 1051 -16.09 -19.41 11.20
N PRO A 1052 -16.47 -18.11 11.23
CA PRO A 1052 -16.54 -17.29 10.02
C PRO A 1052 -15.15 -17.00 9.44
N ILE A 1053 -14.09 -17.18 10.23
CA ILE A 1053 -12.69 -16.95 9.81
C ILE A 1053 -12.11 -18.25 9.20
N PRO A 1054 -11.74 -18.26 7.90
CA PRO A 1054 -11.32 -19.49 7.22
C PRO A 1054 -10.10 -20.20 7.86
N PRO A 1055 -9.02 -19.51 8.27
CA PRO A 1055 -7.91 -20.16 8.98
C PRO A 1055 -8.33 -20.88 10.27
N GLN A 1056 -9.30 -20.35 11.01
CA GLN A 1056 -9.82 -20.99 12.22
C GLN A 1056 -10.70 -22.21 11.89
N GLN A 1057 -11.51 -22.11 10.83
CA GLN A 1057 -12.27 -23.24 10.29
C GLN A 1057 -11.37 -24.39 9.89
N GLN A 1058 -10.34 -24.11 9.08
CA GLN A 1058 -9.35 -25.08 8.65
C GLN A 1058 -8.63 -25.70 9.86
N PHE A 1059 -8.17 -24.87 10.80
CA PHE A 1059 -7.53 -25.33 12.03
C PHE A 1059 -8.43 -26.29 12.83
N GLY A 1060 -9.72 -25.96 12.97
CA GLY A 1060 -10.72 -26.79 13.64
C GLY A 1060 -10.88 -28.16 13.02
N ILE A 1061 -11.10 -28.19 11.70
CA ILE A 1061 -11.30 -29.42 10.92
C ILE A 1061 -10.05 -30.29 10.98
N ILE A 1062 -8.88 -29.70 10.71
CA ILE A 1062 -7.61 -30.42 10.68
C ILE A 1062 -7.24 -30.95 12.08
N THR A 1063 -7.46 -30.17 13.14
CA THR A 1063 -7.24 -30.65 14.52
C THR A 1063 -8.21 -31.76 14.91
N ALA A 1064 -9.49 -31.68 14.51
CA ALA A 1064 -10.44 -32.75 14.75
C ALA A 1064 -10.05 -34.05 14.01
N LEU A 1065 -9.60 -33.95 12.76
CA LEU A 1065 -9.07 -35.08 11.98
C LEU A 1065 -7.81 -35.68 12.63
N THR A 1066 -6.91 -34.84 13.10
CA THR A 1066 -5.72 -35.27 13.86
C THR A 1066 -6.09 -36.18 15.02
N LEU A 1067 -7.09 -35.80 15.83
CA LEU A 1067 -7.51 -36.60 16.99
C LEU A 1067 -8.14 -37.93 16.57
N VAL A 1068 -8.92 -37.91 15.49
CA VAL A 1068 -9.48 -39.13 14.88
C VAL A 1068 -8.35 -40.05 14.42
N TYR A 1069 -7.36 -39.53 13.71
CA TYR A 1069 -6.23 -40.32 13.23
C TYR A 1069 -5.36 -40.84 14.38
N ALA A 1070 -5.07 -40.02 15.39
CA ALA A 1070 -4.33 -40.43 16.58
C ALA A 1070 -5.04 -41.55 17.34
N PHE A 1071 -6.36 -41.44 17.49
CA PHE A 1071 -7.19 -42.48 18.09
C PHE A 1071 -7.17 -43.77 17.27
N ILE A 1072 -7.43 -43.68 15.96
CA ILE A 1072 -7.47 -44.84 15.05
C ILE A 1072 -6.11 -45.54 15.04
N ALA A 1073 -5.01 -44.80 14.91
CA ALA A 1073 -3.67 -45.36 14.91
C ALA A 1073 -3.34 -46.01 16.26
N SER A 1074 -3.72 -45.39 17.38
CA SER A 1074 -3.43 -45.92 18.72
C SER A 1074 -4.26 -47.16 19.07
N ILE A 1075 -5.47 -47.32 18.53
CA ILE A 1075 -6.30 -48.50 18.77
C ILE A 1075 -6.01 -49.64 17.79
N LEU A 1076 -5.82 -49.32 16.50
CA LEU A 1076 -5.68 -50.35 15.47
C LEU A 1076 -4.23 -50.83 15.33
N ILE A 1077 -3.25 -49.94 15.43
CA ILE A 1077 -1.86 -50.24 15.05
C ILE A 1077 -1.02 -50.57 16.29
N LEU A 1078 -1.09 -49.73 17.33
CA LEU A 1078 -0.22 -49.86 18.50
C LEU A 1078 -0.34 -51.22 19.21
N PRO A 1079 -1.54 -51.78 19.49
CA PRO A 1079 -1.65 -53.05 20.20
C PRO A 1079 -1.08 -54.22 19.39
N LEU A 1080 -1.13 -54.16 18.06
CA LEU A 1080 -0.53 -55.18 17.18
C LEU A 1080 0.99 -55.14 17.22
N ILE A 1081 1.58 -53.93 17.20
CA ILE A 1081 3.03 -53.75 17.33
C ILE A 1081 3.50 -54.22 18.70
N LEU A 1082 2.80 -53.81 19.77
CA LEU A 1082 3.07 -54.25 21.14
C LEU A 1082 2.94 -55.77 21.29
N SER A 1083 1.93 -56.38 20.67
CA SER A 1083 1.74 -57.84 20.64
C SER A 1083 2.93 -58.57 20.01
N ARG A 1084 3.39 -58.12 18.82
CA ARG A 1084 4.55 -58.72 18.15
C ARG A 1084 5.84 -58.52 18.92
N TRP A 1085 6.05 -57.34 19.47
CA TRP A 1085 7.20 -57.05 20.33
C TRP A 1085 7.19 -57.92 21.60
N ALA A 1086 6.03 -58.06 22.25
CA ALA A 1086 5.84 -58.90 23.43
C ALA A 1086 6.10 -60.38 23.14
N LEU A 1087 5.60 -60.91 22.01
CA LEU A 1087 5.87 -62.28 21.56
C LEU A 1087 7.34 -62.50 21.26
N TRP A 1088 8.00 -61.57 20.56
CA TRP A 1088 9.43 -61.63 20.29
C TRP A 1088 10.26 -61.62 21.58
N ARG A 1089 9.93 -60.75 22.53
CA ARG A 1089 10.62 -60.64 23.81
C ARG A 1089 10.39 -61.85 24.70
N LYS A 1090 9.18 -62.40 24.75
CA LYS A 1090 8.85 -63.66 25.44
C LYS A 1090 9.69 -64.81 24.89
N ARG A 1091 9.84 -64.91 23.56
CA ARG A 1091 10.71 -65.93 22.91
C ARG A 1091 12.19 -65.76 23.25
N ARG A 1092 12.71 -64.52 23.30
CA ARG A 1092 14.14 -64.24 23.56
C ARG A 1092 14.54 -64.26 25.04
N LYS A 1093 13.70 -63.73 25.93
CA LYS A 1093 14.05 -63.45 27.35
C LYS A 1093 13.24 -64.27 28.36
N GLY A 1094 12.24 -65.03 27.93
CA GLY A 1094 11.39 -65.86 28.81
C GLY A 1094 10.27 -65.10 29.56
N TYR A 1095 10.29 -63.76 29.55
CA TYR A 1095 9.26 -62.91 30.16
C TYR A 1095 8.90 -61.74 29.23
N ILE A 1096 7.73 -61.12 29.45
CA ILE A 1096 7.23 -60.05 28.57
C ILE A 1096 7.84 -58.69 28.96
N ILE A 1097 7.70 -58.22 30.21
CA ILE A 1097 8.21 -56.89 30.60
C ILE A 1097 9.11 -56.97 31.84
N ARG A 1098 8.68 -57.61 32.92
CA ARG A 1098 9.53 -57.86 34.12
C ARG A 1098 9.77 -59.35 34.38
N PRO A 1099 10.96 -59.73 34.89
CA PRO A 1099 11.21 -61.09 35.37
C PRO A 1099 10.51 -61.28 36.72
N GLY A 1100 9.34 -61.92 36.72
CA GLY A 1100 8.59 -62.25 37.94
C GLY A 1100 7.26 -62.91 37.62
N ALA A 1101 6.89 -63.95 38.39
CA ALA A 1101 5.62 -64.66 38.24
C ALA A 1101 4.42 -63.72 38.48
N PRO A 1102 3.29 -63.90 37.77
CA PRO A 1102 2.09 -63.10 37.97
C PRO A 1102 1.62 -63.20 39.43
N LYS A 1103 1.40 -62.06 40.10
CA LYS A 1103 0.82 -62.04 41.45
C LYS A 1103 -0.60 -62.62 41.37
N GLN A 1104 -0.81 -63.80 41.96
CA GLN A 1104 -2.14 -64.35 42.20
C GLN A 1104 -2.95 -63.37 43.04
N MET A 1105 -4.21 -63.15 42.66
CA MET A 1105 -5.18 -62.46 43.52
C MET A 1105 -5.51 -63.39 44.69
N ASP A 1106 -5.00 -63.07 45.87
CA ASP A 1106 -5.56 -63.63 47.10
C ASP A 1106 -7.00 -63.12 47.27
N GLY A 1107 -7.96 -64.03 47.26
CA GLY A 1107 -9.30 -63.79 47.78
C GLY A 1107 -10.44 -63.69 46.75
N ILE A 1108 -10.70 -64.75 45.97
CA ILE A 1108 -12.07 -65.13 45.61
C ILE A 1108 -12.14 -66.66 45.70
N SER A 1109 -12.85 -67.15 46.72
CA SER A 1109 -13.22 -68.55 46.88
C SER A 1109 -14.00 -69.03 45.66
N THR A 1110 -13.40 -69.91 44.86
CA THR A 1110 -14.12 -70.71 43.86
C THR A 1110 -14.60 -72.00 44.52
N ASP A 1111 -15.71 -71.89 45.26
CA ASP A 1111 -16.62 -73.04 45.40
C ASP A 1111 -17.68 -72.90 44.31
N ASN A 1112 -17.55 -73.72 43.28
CA ASN A 1112 -18.66 -74.52 42.76
C ASN A 1112 -18.15 -75.39 41.61
N GLU A 1113 -18.15 -76.68 41.91
CA GLU A 1113 -18.14 -77.82 41.00
C GLU A 1113 -19.03 -77.58 39.78
N TYR A 1114 -18.52 -77.95 38.60
CA TYR A 1114 -19.30 -78.65 37.60
C TYR A 1114 -18.41 -79.71 36.95
N THR A 1115 -18.56 -80.93 37.45
CA THR A 1115 -18.29 -82.18 36.75
C THR A 1115 -19.20 -82.26 35.50
N GLY A 1116 -18.72 -82.90 34.43
CA GLY A 1116 -19.59 -83.40 33.35
C GLY A 1116 -19.11 -83.17 31.91
N GLU A 1117 -18.28 -84.09 31.45
CA GLU A 1117 -18.30 -84.79 30.14
C GLU A 1117 -18.37 -84.04 28.78
N GLN A 1118 -17.43 -84.50 27.93
CA GLN A 1118 -17.27 -84.46 26.46
C GLN A 1118 -16.61 -83.23 25.81
#